data_AF-A0A929H2D8-F1
#
_entry.id   AF-A0A929H2D8-F1
#
_cell.length_a   1.000
_cell.length_b   1.000
_cell.length_c   1.000
_cell.angle_alpha   90.00
_cell.angle_beta   90.00
_cell.angle_gamma   90.00
#
_symmetry.space_group_name_H-M   'P 1'
#
loop_
_entity.id
_entity.type
_entity.pdbx_description
1 polymer ?
#
loop_
_entity_poly.entity_id
_entity_poly.type
_entity_poly.pdbx_seq_one_letter_code
_entity_poly.pdbx_strand_id
1 'polypeptide(L)'
;MKFKRIIYISFVILPFLLLSLPGNGQISFPGFPAGIDNINVPFIKLPGVDRDKLISIEEQERLITGKKSLRFGKIIPVSFGTDNSGVFQSFDELQVWRIGLWSPDARGLGLIFNRFDLDDGEKVFVYSPGKKQVLGAFTSGNMNKNKTLAVRPLANDSIIIEFQFNTNRKDALHIGSVVYDYLGIFSTIGAKDGWYNASGPCNVDINCTEGQDWQSEKNAVCRELIYKPDNGYSELCTGVLLGNTAETDAPYLLTSNHCIENISHAENTLFVFQYESPYCEGPDGFVIKSISGSGLKATSENLDFTLVELNKIPPITYNPIYAGWSNLDNPPDNSVTIHHPNGDVKKISVDNDPAVMASYSTFDDNAFWNILQWEIGTTEAGSSGAPLFDQDHRVIGILSGGDAHCGNSVNDYFLRLTNAWDDYSSSGEQLKFWLDPENSGATSVNQRDPYAEAKLDCDTVSNISIVESKEIYSYINPESGTITGHNTGLLKQYAEKFLISSERNITGVCLNVARAIWSDDSDSVKIKIWYGTNQPDQLLYEKKLQIKAFVDSVYNFVDFDSVINVTSDIYLGYEISYNPGFSASTQFAVFHAEDRGVGGANTAMAFDGSNWFEFPDIPEIAISTSLDLQPVICGEIPSLGVELPERENDLNIVVYPNPGSGLVTFIPNGFIFGTIRVQVYHPAGYVLQDLDLEFSGGRIDLDLTGLTTGLYFIRISQGAKNETLKVSIIR
;
A
#
# COMPACT_ATOMS: atom_id res chain seq x y z
N MET A 1 23.10 27.13 -60.70
CA MET A 1 23.11 25.67 -60.44
C MET A 1 23.65 25.42 -59.03
N LYS A 2 22.78 25.32 -58.02
CA LYS A 2 23.10 24.84 -56.67
C LYS A 2 21.89 24.04 -56.17
N PHE A 3 22.09 22.74 -56.05
CA PHE A 3 21.06 21.75 -55.71
C PHE A 3 20.68 21.83 -54.23
N LYS A 4 19.36 21.84 -53.95
CA LYS A 4 18.79 21.53 -52.63
C LYS A 4 18.97 20.04 -52.35
N ARG A 5 19.57 19.68 -51.22
CA ARG A 5 19.53 18.32 -50.67
C ARG A 5 18.39 18.25 -49.65
N ILE A 6 17.38 17.45 -49.97
CA ILE A 6 16.28 17.04 -49.08
C ILE A 6 16.80 15.81 -48.32
N ILE A 7 16.83 15.87 -46.99
CA ILE A 7 17.10 14.72 -46.13
C ILE A 7 15.75 14.20 -45.64
N TYR A 8 15.39 12.99 -46.06
CA TYR A 8 14.26 12.24 -45.52
C TYR A 8 14.70 11.62 -44.17
N ILE A 9 14.14 12.10 -43.06
CA ILE A 9 14.24 11.43 -41.75
C ILE A 9 12.99 10.54 -41.63
N SER A 10 13.20 9.23 -41.71
CA SER A 10 12.16 8.23 -41.43
C SER A 10 11.94 8.18 -39.92
N PHE A 11 10.78 8.64 -39.44
CA PHE A 11 10.33 8.39 -38.07
C PHE A 11 9.88 6.93 -37.97
N VAL A 12 10.72 6.07 -37.41
CA VAL A 12 10.30 4.74 -36.94
C VAL A 12 9.76 4.92 -35.53
N ILE A 13 8.43 4.95 -35.39
CA ILE A 13 7.74 4.89 -34.11
C ILE A 13 7.88 3.44 -33.60
N LEU A 14 8.78 3.22 -32.64
CA LEU A 14 8.88 1.97 -31.91
C LEU A 14 7.84 1.98 -30.78
N PRO A 15 6.95 0.98 -30.65
CA PRO A 15 5.96 0.96 -29.58
C PRO A 15 6.68 0.67 -28.25
N PHE A 16 6.61 1.63 -27.32
CA PHE A 16 7.08 1.49 -25.95
C PHE A 16 6.23 0.42 -25.24
N LEU A 17 6.83 -0.73 -24.92
CA LEU A 17 6.23 -1.73 -24.05
C LEU A 17 6.45 -1.29 -22.58
N LEU A 18 5.47 -0.57 -22.03
CA LEU A 18 5.40 -0.22 -20.62
C LEU A 18 5.11 -1.48 -19.78
N LEU A 19 6.16 -1.99 -19.13
CA LEU A 19 6.09 -2.98 -18.05
C LEU A 19 5.74 -2.25 -16.74
N SER A 20 4.62 -2.62 -16.15
CA SER A 20 4.12 -2.13 -14.85
C SER A 20 4.41 -3.16 -13.76
N LEU A 21 4.77 -2.68 -12.57
CA LEU A 21 4.96 -3.49 -11.37
C LEU A 21 3.66 -3.47 -10.53
N PRO A 22 3.24 -4.59 -9.92
CA PRO A 22 2.09 -4.63 -9.05
C PRO A 22 2.38 -3.93 -7.71
N GLY A 23 1.60 -2.90 -7.38
CA GLY A 23 1.56 -2.29 -6.05
C GLY A 23 0.40 -2.87 -5.25
N ASN A 24 0.70 -3.63 -4.18
CA ASN A 24 -0.31 -4.12 -3.26
C ASN A 24 -0.81 -2.94 -2.41
N GLY A 25 -2.13 -2.68 -2.38
CA GLY A 25 -2.67 -1.51 -1.68
C GLY A 25 -3.82 -1.73 -0.71
N GLN A 26 -4.10 -3.00 -0.38
CA GLN A 26 -5.04 -3.44 0.65
C GLN A 26 -4.38 -4.63 1.35
N ILE A 27 -4.67 -4.86 2.64
CA ILE A 27 -4.06 -5.96 3.42
C ILE A 27 -4.13 -7.25 2.60
N SER A 28 -2.95 -7.77 2.25
CA SER A 28 -2.78 -8.89 1.34
C SER A 28 -1.80 -9.90 1.95
N PHE A 29 -2.01 -11.15 1.59
CA PHE A 29 -1.23 -12.28 2.09
C PHE A 29 -0.35 -12.86 0.97
N PRO A 30 0.68 -13.65 1.30
CA PRO A 30 1.55 -14.26 0.31
C PRO A 30 0.81 -15.14 -0.72
N GLY A 31 1.02 -14.84 -2.00
CA GLY A 31 0.48 -15.63 -3.11
C GLY A 31 0.58 -14.88 -4.44
N PHE A 32 0.40 -15.61 -5.54
CA PHE A 32 0.37 -15.05 -6.89
C PHE A 32 -0.81 -15.62 -7.69
N PRO A 33 -1.39 -14.84 -8.62
CA PRO A 33 -2.36 -15.38 -9.56
C PRO A 33 -1.76 -16.54 -10.36
N ALA A 34 -2.50 -17.63 -10.51
CA ALA A 34 -2.10 -18.81 -11.26
C ALA A 34 -1.74 -18.45 -12.71
N GLY A 35 -0.69 -19.07 -13.24
CA GLY A 35 -0.21 -18.84 -14.60
C GLY A 35 -1.01 -19.59 -15.67
N ILE A 36 -1.26 -18.94 -16.81
CA ILE A 36 -1.17 -19.41 -18.21
C ILE A 36 -1.65 -18.26 -19.15
N ASP A 37 -0.81 -17.88 -20.11
CA ASP A 37 -1.03 -16.82 -21.12
C ASP A 37 -1.92 -17.21 -22.33
N ASN A 38 -2.77 -18.22 -22.24
CA ASN A 38 -3.61 -18.64 -23.38
C ASN A 38 -5.03 -19.02 -22.99
N ILE A 39 -5.55 -18.42 -21.93
CA ILE A 39 -6.94 -18.61 -21.54
C ILE A 39 -7.72 -17.38 -21.95
N ASN A 40 -8.68 -17.60 -22.84
CA ASN A 40 -9.69 -16.62 -23.14
C ASN A 40 -10.63 -16.51 -21.93
N VAL A 41 -10.24 -15.72 -20.93
CA VAL A 41 -11.14 -15.38 -19.82
C VAL A 41 -12.31 -14.60 -20.42
N PRO A 42 -13.55 -15.09 -20.33
CA PRO A 42 -14.68 -14.39 -20.92
C PRO A 42 -14.86 -13.06 -20.18
N PHE A 43 -14.85 -11.97 -20.95
CA PHE A 43 -15.18 -10.65 -20.44
C PHE A 43 -16.68 -10.41 -20.56
N ILE A 44 -17.31 -10.12 -19.43
CA ILE A 44 -18.67 -9.62 -19.40
C ILE A 44 -18.61 -8.11 -19.55
N LYS A 45 -19.20 -7.61 -20.64
CA LYS A 45 -19.37 -6.18 -20.86
C LYS A 45 -20.48 -5.64 -19.96
N LEU A 46 -20.15 -4.66 -19.13
CA LEU A 46 -21.07 -3.97 -18.24
C LEU A 46 -21.86 -2.86 -18.99
N PRO A 47 -22.98 -2.40 -18.44
CA PRO A 47 -23.72 -1.26 -18.99
C PRO A 47 -22.82 -0.03 -19.15
N GLY A 48 -23.02 0.72 -20.23
CA GLY A 48 -22.31 1.99 -20.45
C GLY A 48 -22.75 3.07 -19.45
N VAL A 49 -21.83 3.96 -19.11
CA VAL A 49 -22.04 5.05 -18.15
C VAL A 49 -21.83 6.39 -18.84
N ASP A 50 -22.75 7.34 -18.64
CA ASP A 50 -22.62 8.72 -19.14
C ASP A 50 -21.89 9.56 -18.09
N ARG A 51 -20.56 9.65 -18.25
CA ARG A 51 -19.67 10.36 -17.31
C ARG A 51 -19.99 11.84 -17.18
N ASP A 52 -20.19 12.54 -18.30
CA ASP A 52 -20.40 14.00 -18.29
C ASP A 52 -21.70 14.35 -17.58
N LYS A 53 -22.74 13.51 -17.75
CA LYS A 53 -23.97 13.64 -16.99
C LYS A 53 -23.76 13.45 -15.49
N LEU A 54 -22.98 12.46 -15.06
CA LEU A 54 -22.72 12.23 -13.63
C LEU A 54 -22.01 13.42 -12.99
N ILE A 55 -20.97 13.96 -13.64
CA ILE A 55 -20.25 15.15 -13.18
C ILE A 55 -21.20 16.34 -13.03
N SER A 56 -22.09 16.56 -14.01
CA SER A 56 -23.04 17.67 -13.95
C SER A 56 -24.07 17.54 -12.82
N ILE A 57 -24.48 16.31 -12.49
CA ILE A 57 -25.41 16.04 -11.37
C ILE A 57 -24.71 16.33 -10.04
N GLU A 58 -23.48 15.86 -9.89
CA GLU A 58 -22.67 16.08 -8.71
C GLU A 58 -22.44 17.56 -8.43
N GLU A 59 -22.05 18.34 -9.44
CA GLU A 59 -21.85 19.79 -9.31
C GLU A 59 -23.12 20.50 -8.84
N GLN A 60 -24.29 20.10 -9.35
CA GLN A 60 -25.59 20.67 -8.95
C GLN A 60 -25.98 20.31 -7.52
N GLU A 61 -25.81 19.04 -7.12
CA GLU A 61 -26.13 18.58 -5.77
C GLU A 61 -25.24 19.22 -4.71
N ARG A 62 -23.95 19.43 -5.03
CA ARG A 62 -23.02 20.15 -4.14
C ARG A 62 -23.49 21.59 -3.88
N LEU A 63 -23.94 22.29 -4.91
CA LEU A 63 -24.46 23.66 -4.79
C LEU A 63 -25.75 23.75 -3.96
N ILE A 64 -26.55 22.68 -3.94
CA ILE A 64 -27.83 22.63 -3.20
C ILE A 64 -27.61 22.27 -1.73
N THR A 65 -26.75 21.29 -1.47
CA THR A 65 -26.62 20.69 -0.14
C THR A 65 -25.54 21.33 0.73
N GLY A 66 -24.55 21.99 0.12
CA GLY A 66 -23.37 22.51 0.83
C GLY A 66 -22.45 21.43 1.41
N LYS A 67 -22.80 20.15 1.23
CA LYS A 67 -22.01 19.00 1.69
C LYS A 67 -20.72 18.92 0.88
N LYS A 68 -19.65 18.51 1.56
CA LYS A 68 -18.30 18.44 1.01
C LYS A 68 -17.82 16.99 0.84
N SER A 69 -18.70 16.06 0.45
CA SER A 69 -18.28 14.76 -0.10
C SER A 69 -17.90 14.93 -1.59
N LEU A 70 -16.98 14.12 -2.09
CA LEU A 70 -16.59 14.12 -3.52
C LEU A 70 -17.02 12.80 -4.17
N ARG A 71 -17.90 12.81 -5.16
CA ARG A 71 -18.24 11.58 -5.87
C ARG A 71 -17.16 11.27 -6.91
N PHE A 72 -16.77 10.00 -6.97
CA PHE A 72 -15.77 9.55 -7.94
C PHE A 72 -16.23 8.36 -8.77
N GLY A 73 -17.28 7.66 -8.30
CA GLY A 73 -17.69 6.41 -8.89
C GLY A 73 -19.19 6.23 -9.06
N LYS A 74 -19.57 5.47 -10.08
CA LYS A 74 -20.92 4.93 -10.26
C LYS A 74 -20.94 3.47 -9.82
N ILE A 75 -21.89 3.08 -8.98
CA ILE A 75 -22.09 1.67 -8.65
C ILE A 75 -22.95 1.01 -9.73
N ILE A 76 -22.43 -0.06 -10.31
CA ILE A 76 -23.12 -0.94 -11.25
C ILE A 76 -23.46 -2.23 -10.49
N PRO A 77 -24.74 -2.47 -10.14
CA PRO A 77 -25.13 -3.72 -9.50
C PRO A 77 -24.95 -4.89 -10.47
N VAL A 78 -24.37 -5.98 -9.98
CA VAL A 78 -24.11 -7.20 -10.75
C VAL A 78 -24.42 -8.43 -9.89
N SER A 79 -24.46 -9.61 -10.52
CA SER A 79 -24.69 -10.87 -9.82
C SER A 79 -23.84 -11.96 -10.46
N PHE A 80 -22.58 -12.02 -10.03
CA PHE A 80 -21.58 -12.94 -10.59
C PHE A 80 -20.92 -13.74 -9.47
N GLY A 81 -21.15 -15.04 -9.46
CA GLY A 81 -20.53 -15.98 -8.54
C GLY A 81 -19.91 -17.16 -9.27
N THR A 82 -19.20 -17.97 -8.49
CA THR A 82 -18.64 -19.26 -8.92
C THR A 82 -19.74 -20.23 -9.41
N ASP A 83 -20.98 -20.06 -8.98
CA ASP A 83 -22.12 -20.87 -9.36
C ASP A 83 -22.80 -20.48 -10.68
N ASN A 84 -22.61 -19.25 -11.19
CA ASN A 84 -23.39 -18.72 -12.31
C ASN A 84 -22.58 -18.10 -13.46
N SER A 85 -21.29 -17.87 -13.27
CA SER A 85 -20.46 -17.08 -14.20
C SER A 85 -19.00 -17.52 -14.15
N GLY A 86 -18.18 -16.92 -15.03
CA GLY A 86 -16.75 -17.22 -15.12
C GLY A 86 -16.45 -18.61 -15.70
N VAL A 87 -15.18 -19.00 -15.62
CA VAL A 87 -14.66 -20.27 -16.11
C VAL A 87 -13.84 -20.95 -15.04
N PHE A 88 -14.02 -22.25 -14.90
CA PHE A 88 -13.25 -23.09 -13.99
C PHE A 88 -12.11 -23.78 -14.72
N GLN A 89 -11.01 -23.93 -14.01
CA GLN A 89 -9.82 -24.63 -14.48
C GLN A 89 -9.21 -25.43 -13.36
N SER A 90 -9.00 -26.71 -13.63
CA SER A 90 -8.29 -27.60 -12.73
C SER A 90 -6.81 -27.59 -13.08
N PHE A 91 -6.00 -27.36 -12.06
CA PHE A 91 -4.57 -27.46 -12.07
C PHE A 91 -4.19 -28.52 -11.04
N ASP A 92 -4.31 -29.78 -11.43
CA ASP A 92 -4.14 -30.91 -10.53
C ASP A 92 -5.12 -30.79 -9.32
N GLU A 93 -4.70 -30.63 -8.06
CA GLU A 93 -5.58 -30.40 -6.88
C GLU A 93 -6.14 -28.97 -6.81
N LEU A 94 -5.46 -27.99 -7.42
CA LEU A 94 -5.86 -26.59 -7.37
C LEU A 94 -6.98 -26.32 -8.38
N GLN A 95 -8.13 -25.88 -7.90
CA GLN A 95 -9.19 -25.31 -8.72
C GLN A 95 -9.02 -23.79 -8.83
N VAL A 96 -9.19 -23.28 -10.05
CA VAL A 96 -9.11 -21.85 -10.33
C VAL A 96 -10.36 -21.42 -11.07
N TRP A 97 -11.09 -20.47 -10.49
CA TRP A 97 -12.21 -19.79 -11.14
C TRP A 97 -11.78 -18.40 -11.60
N ARG A 98 -12.13 -18.02 -12.82
CA ARG A 98 -11.84 -16.67 -13.37
C ARG A 98 -13.05 -16.05 -14.04
N ILE A 99 -13.18 -14.74 -13.89
CA ILE A 99 -14.13 -13.91 -14.62
C ILE A 99 -13.48 -12.60 -15.02
N GLY A 100 -13.71 -12.16 -16.27
CA GLY A 100 -13.32 -10.84 -16.74
C GLY A 100 -14.51 -9.91 -16.72
N LEU A 101 -14.34 -8.68 -16.24
CA LEU A 101 -15.34 -7.62 -16.27
C LEU A 101 -14.78 -6.44 -17.05
N TRP A 102 -15.59 -5.85 -17.93
CA TRP A 102 -15.20 -4.70 -18.74
C TRP A 102 -16.30 -3.65 -18.71
N SER A 103 -15.98 -2.43 -18.31
CA SER A 103 -16.87 -1.29 -18.44
C SER A 103 -16.22 -0.24 -19.34
N PRO A 104 -16.72 -0.02 -20.55
CA PRO A 104 -16.12 0.93 -21.49
C PRO A 104 -15.91 2.31 -20.89
N ASP A 105 -14.74 2.89 -21.19
CA ASP A 105 -14.35 4.26 -20.82
C ASP A 105 -14.18 4.52 -19.31
N ALA A 106 -14.28 3.49 -18.46
CA ALA A 106 -13.96 3.62 -17.04
C ALA A 106 -12.48 4.01 -16.86
N ARG A 107 -12.19 4.91 -15.93
CA ARG A 107 -10.82 5.26 -15.55
C ARG A 107 -10.22 4.25 -14.58
N GLY A 108 -11.08 3.58 -13.82
CA GLY A 108 -10.73 2.40 -13.03
C GLY A 108 -11.95 1.56 -12.70
N LEU A 109 -11.71 0.32 -12.26
CA LEU A 109 -12.74 -0.59 -11.79
C LEU A 109 -12.42 -1.13 -10.40
N GLY A 110 -13.30 -0.85 -9.45
CA GLY A 110 -13.36 -1.49 -8.13
C GLY A 110 -14.52 -2.48 -8.07
N LEU A 111 -14.67 -3.20 -6.95
CA LEU A 111 -15.78 -4.14 -6.78
C LEU A 111 -16.15 -4.35 -5.31
N ILE A 112 -17.34 -4.91 -5.13
CA ILE A 112 -17.84 -5.37 -3.84
C ILE A 112 -18.19 -6.84 -3.97
N PHE A 113 -17.51 -7.66 -3.18
CA PHE A 113 -17.98 -9.00 -2.87
C PHE A 113 -19.06 -8.90 -1.79
N ASN A 114 -20.29 -9.27 -2.12
CA ASN A 114 -21.38 -9.40 -1.14
C ASN A 114 -21.45 -10.82 -0.55
N ARG A 115 -20.57 -11.72 -1.02
CA ARG A 115 -20.22 -12.99 -0.40
C ARG A 115 -18.72 -13.24 -0.61
N PHE A 116 -17.98 -13.26 0.48
CA PHE A 116 -16.54 -13.49 0.57
C PHE A 116 -16.31 -14.42 1.77
N ASP A 117 -16.45 -15.72 1.52
CA ASP A 117 -16.46 -16.78 2.52
C ASP A 117 -15.40 -17.83 2.17
N LEU A 118 -14.15 -17.51 2.50
CA LEU A 118 -12.98 -18.30 2.13
C LEU A 118 -12.54 -19.22 3.26
N ASP A 119 -12.25 -20.46 2.92
CA ASP A 119 -11.58 -21.42 3.82
C ASP A 119 -10.06 -21.18 3.83
N ASP A 120 -9.36 -21.77 4.80
CA ASP A 120 -7.90 -21.64 4.90
C ASP A 120 -7.19 -22.22 3.67
N GLY A 121 -6.18 -21.48 3.19
CA GLY A 121 -5.44 -21.80 1.96
C GLY A 121 -6.09 -21.28 0.67
N GLU A 122 -7.36 -20.86 0.71
CA GLU A 122 -8.03 -20.25 -0.44
C GLU A 122 -7.59 -18.79 -0.66
N LYS A 123 -7.52 -18.37 -1.93
CA LYS A 123 -6.97 -17.07 -2.32
C LYS A 123 -7.78 -16.41 -3.42
N VAL A 124 -8.06 -15.12 -3.27
CA VAL A 124 -8.66 -14.29 -4.31
C VAL A 124 -7.65 -13.24 -4.77
N PHE A 125 -7.58 -13.04 -6.09
CA PHE A 125 -6.81 -11.99 -6.72
C PHE A 125 -7.71 -11.16 -7.63
N VAL A 126 -7.43 -9.87 -7.70
CA VAL A 126 -8.06 -8.96 -8.66
C VAL A 126 -6.94 -8.28 -9.43
N TYR A 127 -6.94 -8.38 -10.75
CA TYR A 127 -5.86 -7.83 -11.57
C TYR A 127 -6.33 -7.27 -12.89
N SER A 128 -5.60 -6.28 -13.41
CA SER A 128 -5.83 -5.76 -14.76
C SER A 128 -5.36 -6.78 -15.81
N PRO A 129 -5.84 -6.73 -17.07
CA PRO A 129 -5.28 -7.53 -18.15
C PRO A 129 -3.76 -7.40 -18.24
N GLY A 130 -3.08 -8.51 -18.51
CA GLY A 130 -1.61 -8.58 -18.50
C GLY A 130 -0.97 -8.49 -17.10
N LYS A 131 -1.76 -8.58 -16.02
CA LYS A 131 -1.32 -8.55 -14.62
C LYS A 131 -0.48 -7.31 -14.27
N LYS A 132 -0.79 -6.20 -14.95
CA LYS A 132 -0.09 -4.93 -14.79
C LYS A 132 -0.23 -4.36 -13.38
N GLN A 133 -1.42 -4.47 -12.82
CA GLN A 133 -1.71 -4.27 -11.41
C GLN A 133 -2.38 -5.52 -10.86
N VAL A 134 -1.99 -5.91 -9.65
CA VAL A 134 -2.52 -7.08 -8.95
C VAL A 134 -2.84 -6.66 -7.51
N LEU A 135 -4.03 -7.02 -7.05
CA LEU A 135 -4.44 -6.98 -5.66
C LEU A 135 -4.64 -8.40 -5.16
N GLY A 136 -4.31 -8.60 -3.88
CA GLY A 136 -4.32 -9.90 -3.23
C GLY A 136 -2.90 -10.47 -2.99
N ALA A 137 -2.76 -11.68 -2.45
CA ALA A 137 -3.85 -12.61 -2.18
C ALA A 137 -4.78 -12.09 -1.07
N PHE A 138 -6.08 -12.04 -1.34
CA PHE A 138 -7.11 -11.91 -0.31
C PHE A 138 -7.48 -13.31 0.19
N THR A 139 -7.54 -13.50 1.51
CA THR A 139 -7.70 -14.82 2.14
C THR A 139 -8.80 -14.79 3.20
N SER A 140 -8.99 -15.89 3.94
CA SER A 140 -9.84 -15.95 5.14
C SER A 140 -9.53 -14.81 6.14
N GLY A 141 -8.28 -14.33 6.19
CA GLY A 141 -7.87 -13.20 7.04
C GLY A 141 -8.47 -11.84 6.65
N ASN A 142 -9.02 -11.71 5.44
CA ASN A 142 -9.73 -10.50 4.98
C ASN A 142 -11.24 -10.56 5.25
N MET A 143 -11.78 -11.69 5.74
CA MET A 143 -13.21 -11.81 5.99
C MET A 143 -13.64 -10.92 7.16
N ASN A 144 -14.80 -10.29 6.99
CA ASN A 144 -15.51 -9.63 8.08
C ASN A 144 -16.71 -10.50 8.53
N LYS A 145 -17.37 -10.09 9.62
CA LYS A 145 -18.51 -10.83 10.21
C LYS A 145 -19.67 -11.05 9.22
N ASN A 146 -19.80 -10.15 8.24
CA ASN A 146 -20.87 -10.16 7.25
C ASN A 146 -20.45 -10.81 5.93
N LYS A 147 -19.22 -11.34 5.85
CA LYS A 147 -18.66 -12.02 4.68
C LYS A 147 -18.72 -11.13 3.43
N THR A 148 -18.43 -9.84 3.58
CA THR A 148 -18.29 -8.89 2.49
C THR A 148 -16.85 -8.43 2.35
N LEU A 149 -16.47 -7.96 1.15
CA LEU A 149 -15.17 -7.35 0.92
C LEU A 149 -15.27 -6.30 -0.19
N ALA A 150 -14.93 -5.06 0.16
CA ALA A 150 -14.78 -3.98 -0.80
C ALA A 150 -13.33 -3.96 -1.31
N VAL A 151 -13.15 -3.89 -2.64
CA VAL A 151 -11.83 -3.86 -3.27
C VAL A 151 -11.66 -2.52 -3.96
N ARG A 152 -10.51 -1.87 -3.75
CA ARG A 152 -10.19 -0.57 -4.36
C ARG A 152 -10.15 -0.68 -5.90
N PRO A 153 -10.41 0.41 -6.64
CA PRO A 153 -10.25 0.42 -8.08
C PRO A 153 -8.82 0.10 -8.54
N LEU A 154 -8.74 -0.69 -9.61
CA LEU A 154 -7.55 -0.79 -10.45
C LEU A 154 -7.68 0.19 -11.62
N ALA A 155 -6.59 0.83 -12.02
CA ALA A 155 -6.55 1.87 -13.05
C ALA A 155 -6.66 1.25 -14.46
N ASN A 156 -7.80 0.64 -14.74
CA ASN A 156 -8.10 -0.02 -16.00
C ASN A 156 -9.62 -0.09 -16.20
N ASP A 157 -10.06 -0.03 -17.45
CA ASP A 157 -11.47 -0.18 -17.81
C ASP A 157 -11.94 -1.65 -17.80
N SER A 158 -11.01 -2.57 -17.51
CA SER A 158 -11.25 -4.00 -17.41
C SER A 158 -10.42 -4.64 -16.30
N ILE A 159 -11.02 -5.62 -15.62
CA ILE A 159 -10.37 -6.37 -14.54
C ILE A 159 -10.70 -7.86 -14.65
N ILE A 160 -9.82 -8.69 -14.10
CA ILE A 160 -9.99 -10.12 -13.96
C ILE A 160 -9.99 -10.44 -12.48
N ILE A 161 -11.00 -11.18 -12.05
CA ILE A 161 -11.08 -11.76 -10.71
C ILE A 161 -10.69 -13.23 -10.84
N GLU A 162 -9.80 -13.67 -9.97
CA GLU A 162 -9.36 -15.04 -9.88
C GLU A 162 -9.54 -15.58 -8.46
N PHE A 163 -10.17 -16.74 -8.33
CA PHE A 163 -10.34 -17.46 -7.08
C PHE A 163 -9.62 -18.81 -7.17
N GLN A 164 -8.73 -19.07 -6.21
CA GLN A 164 -7.90 -20.26 -6.09
C GLN A 164 -8.37 -21.05 -4.86
N PHE A 165 -8.71 -22.32 -5.04
CA PHE A 165 -9.31 -23.15 -4.00
C PHE A 165 -9.03 -24.63 -4.24
N ASN A 166 -9.00 -25.44 -3.18
CA ASN A 166 -8.69 -26.88 -3.25
C ASN A 166 -9.91 -27.78 -2.97
N THR A 167 -11.04 -27.19 -2.58
CA THR A 167 -12.29 -27.92 -2.28
C THR A 167 -13.28 -27.79 -3.44
N ASN A 168 -14.32 -28.63 -3.52
CA ASN A 168 -15.35 -28.50 -4.58
C ASN A 168 -16.44 -27.46 -4.24
N ARG A 169 -16.13 -26.46 -3.40
CA ARG A 169 -17.12 -25.48 -2.92
C ARG A 169 -17.35 -24.37 -3.95
N LYS A 170 -18.59 -24.24 -4.44
CA LYS A 170 -18.99 -23.29 -5.50
C LYS A 170 -19.85 -22.12 -5.00
N ASP A 171 -19.87 -21.89 -3.70
CA ASP A 171 -20.65 -20.83 -3.04
C ASP A 171 -19.79 -19.94 -2.13
N ALA A 172 -18.47 -19.96 -2.28
CA ALA A 172 -17.54 -19.17 -1.47
C ALA A 172 -17.53 -17.68 -1.85
N LEU A 173 -17.68 -17.37 -3.15
CA LEU A 173 -17.46 -16.02 -3.68
C LEU A 173 -18.65 -15.55 -4.53
N HIS A 174 -19.09 -14.30 -4.34
CA HIS A 174 -20.08 -13.62 -5.17
C HIS A 174 -19.81 -12.11 -5.24
N ILE A 175 -19.81 -11.57 -6.45
CA ILE A 175 -19.66 -10.16 -6.78
C ILE A 175 -21.06 -9.55 -6.88
N GLY A 176 -21.36 -8.60 -6.00
CA GLY A 176 -22.65 -7.91 -5.95
C GLY A 176 -22.63 -6.55 -6.65
N SER A 177 -21.46 -5.93 -6.81
CA SER A 177 -21.34 -4.61 -7.43
C SER A 177 -19.96 -4.38 -8.05
N VAL A 178 -19.94 -3.59 -9.11
CA VAL A 178 -18.73 -3.04 -9.74
C VAL A 178 -18.75 -1.53 -9.57
N VAL A 179 -17.62 -0.97 -9.17
CA VAL A 179 -17.42 0.47 -9.04
C VAL A 179 -16.81 0.97 -10.34
N TYR A 180 -17.56 1.78 -11.09
CA TYR A 180 -17.07 2.51 -12.26
C TYR A 180 -16.44 3.81 -11.78
N ASP A 181 -15.12 3.85 -11.65
CA ASP A 181 -14.39 5.08 -11.32
C ASP A 181 -14.30 5.95 -12.57
N TYR A 182 -14.97 7.12 -12.52
CA TYR A 182 -15.04 8.07 -13.63
C TYR A 182 -14.06 9.24 -13.49
N LEU A 183 -13.47 9.43 -12.31
CA LEU A 183 -12.43 10.44 -12.09
C LEU A 183 -11.04 9.86 -12.42
N GLY A 184 -10.79 8.60 -12.06
CA GLY A 184 -9.50 7.94 -12.19
C GLY A 184 -8.62 8.20 -10.99
N ILE A 185 -9.11 7.85 -9.80
CA ILE A 185 -8.45 8.12 -8.52
C ILE A 185 -7.26 7.19 -8.23
N PHE A 186 -6.97 6.22 -9.10
CA PHE A 186 -5.75 5.40 -9.03
C PHE A 186 -4.94 5.48 -10.32
N SER A 187 -3.61 5.48 -10.18
CA SER A 187 -2.70 5.48 -11.32
C SER A 187 -2.37 4.07 -11.81
N THR A 188 -1.99 3.95 -13.09
CA THR A 188 -1.45 2.72 -13.69
C THR A 188 0.00 2.45 -13.29
N ILE A 189 0.67 3.45 -12.71
CA ILE A 189 2.09 3.41 -12.38
C ILE A 189 2.26 3.35 -10.86
N GLY A 190 2.77 2.23 -10.37
CA GLY A 190 3.10 2.05 -8.97
C GLY A 190 1.88 2.05 -8.06
N ALA A 191 2.09 2.52 -6.84
CA ALA A 191 1.15 2.49 -5.74
C ALA A 191 0.61 3.91 -5.42
N LYS A 192 0.45 4.71 -6.47
CA LYS A 192 0.15 6.15 -6.47
C LYS A 192 -1.32 6.41 -6.76
N ASP A 193 -1.78 7.58 -6.34
CA ASP A 193 -3.07 8.12 -6.70
C ASP A 193 -3.09 8.55 -8.17
N GLY A 194 -4.28 8.53 -8.79
CA GLY A 194 -4.47 8.99 -10.16
C GLY A 194 -5.06 10.41 -10.26
N TRP A 195 -5.47 10.95 -9.12
CA TRP A 195 -6.19 12.21 -8.93
C TRP A 195 -5.45 13.16 -7.97
N TYR A 196 -4.12 13.05 -7.94
CA TYR A 196 -3.24 13.93 -7.18
C TYR A 196 -3.23 15.36 -7.73
N ASN A 197 -3.08 16.34 -6.84
CA ASN A 197 -3.05 17.78 -7.12
C ASN A 197 -4.37 18.29 -7.72
N ALA A 198 -5.48 17.61 -7.40
CA ALA A 198 -6.83 18.03 -7.77
C ALA A 198 -7.43 19.05 -6.81
N SER A 199 -6.88 19.16 -5.59
CA SER A 199 -7.26 20.21 -4.65
C SER A 199 -6.83 21.60 -5.14
N GLY A 200 -7.57 22.63 -4.73
CA GLY A 200 -7.23 24.01 -5.08
C GLY A 200 -5.84 24.41 -4.53
N PRO A 201 -5.11 25.30 -5.22
CA PRO A 201 -3.71 25.61 -4.91
C PRO A 201 -3.51 26.38 -3.59
N CYS A 202 -4.58 26.82 -2.93
CA CYS A 202 -4.49 27.45 -1.61
C CYS A 202 -4.32 26.42 -0.47
N ASN A 203 -4.62 25.14 -0.74
CA ASN A 203 -4.50 24.09 0.28
C ASN A 203 -3.03 23.79 0.57
N VAL A 204 -2.70 23.66 1.85
CA VAL A 204 -1.33 23.47 2.32
C VAL A 204 -1.09 21.99 2.66
N ASP A 205 -0.03 21.39 2.11
CA ASP A 205 0.33 20.00 2.45
C ASP A 205 0.62 19.86 3.96
N ILE A 206 0.19 18.76 4.57
CA ILE A 206 0.40 18.52 6.01
C ILE A 206 1.88 18.51 6.45
N ASN A 207 2.79 18.26 5.51
CA ASN A 207 4.24 18.24 5.76
C ASN A 207 4.92 19.59 5.42
N CYS A 208 4.14 20.66 5.25
CA CYS A 208 4.62 22.04 5.27
C CYS A 208 4.81 22.56 6.71
N THR A 209 5.37 23.77 6.83
CA THR A 209 5.68 24.43 8.11
C THR A 209 4.47 24.56 9.03
N GLU A 210 3.29 24.77 8.45
CA GLU A 210 2.01 24.93 9.12
C GLU A 210 1.58 23.65 9.85
N GLY A 211 2.01 22.49 9.36
CA GLY A 211 1.74 21.18 9.98
C GLY A 211 2.83 20.68 10.91
N GLN A 212 3.88 21.46 11.19
CA GLN A 212 5.04 21.00 11.97
C GLN A 212 4.65 20.50 13.38
N ASP A 213 3.68 21.14 14.03
CA ASP A 213 3.20 20.77 15.36
C ASP A 213 2.09 19.70 15.32
N TRP A 214 1.64 19.29 14.13
CA TRP A 214 0.49 18.40 13.91
C TRP A 214 0.88 17.01 13.39
N GLN A 215 2.15 16.65 13.54
CA GLN A 215 2.71 15.41 12.99
C GLN A 215 2.22 14.13 13.69
N SER A 216 1.66 14.25 14.90
CA SER A 216 1.04 13.13 15.62
C SER A 216 -0.40 12.94 15.15
N GLU A 217 -1.19 14.00 15.21
CA GLU A 217 -2.64 14.04 14.95
C GLU A 217 -2.94 13.68 13.49
N LYS A 218 -2.06 14.03 12.54
CA LYS A 218 -2.21 13.63 11.14
C LYS A 218 -2.32 12.12 10.96
N ASN A 219 -1.78 11.31 11.87
CA ASN A 219 -1.82 9.85 11.77
C ASN A 219 -3.14 9.25 12.25
N ALA A 220 -4.00 10.04 12.92
CA ALA A 220 -5.37 9.66 13.22
C ALA A 220 -6.32 9.87 12.03
N VAL A 221 -5.92 10.71 11.06
CA VAL A 221 -6.76 11.12 9.91
C VAL A 221 -6.49 10.24 8.70
N CYS A 222 -7.57 9.77 8.07
CA CYS A 222 -7.52 8.93 6.88
C CYS A 222 -8.49 9.41 5.78
N ARG A 223 -8.22 9.00 4.54
CA ARG A 223 -9.14 9.17 3.40
C ARG A 223 -10.08 7.99 3.32
N GLU A 224 -11.37 8.26 3.16
CA GLU A 224 -12.41 7.24 3.03
C GLU A 224 -12.80 7.07 1.56
N LEU A 225 -12.86 5.82 1.08
CA LEU A 225 -13.45 5.44 -0.21
C LEU A 225 -14.73 4.67 0.10
N ILE A 226 -15.87 5.35 -0.02
CA ILE A 226 -17.16 4.84 0.42
C ILE A 226 -17.94 4.35 -0.79
N TYR A 227 -18.28 3.07 -0.82
CA TYR A 227 -19.17 2.54 -1.83
C TYR A 227 -20.60 2.49 -1.29
N LYS A 228 -21.54 3.09 -2.03
CA LYS A 228 -22.97 3.18 -1.66
C LYS A 228 -23.85 2.43 -2.69
N PRO A 229 -23.98 1.09 -2.61
CA PRO A 229 -24.73 0.31 -3.60
C PRO A 229 -26.22 0.68 -3.69
N ASP A 230 -26.81 1.02 -2.55
CA ASP A 230 -28.18 1.48 -2.36
C ASP A 230 -28.42 2.86 -2.96
N ASN A 231 -27.44 3.77 -2.89
CA ASN A 231 -27.54 5.10 -3.51
C ASN A 231 -27.05 5.09 -4.98
N GLY A 232 -26.28 4.07 -5.35
CA GLY A 232 -25.79 3.82 -6.70
C GLY A 232 -24.55 4.62 -7.09
N TYR A 233 -23.77 5.14 -6.14
CA TYR A 233 -22.54 5.91 -6.40
C TYR A 233 -21.46 5.64 -5.33
N SER A 234 -20.29 6.23 -5.52
CA SER A 234 -19.15 6.14 -4.60
C SER A 234 -18.57 7.51 -4.31
N GLU A 235 -18.13 7.72 -3.08
CA GLU A 235 -17.68 9.01 -2.56
C GLU A 235 -16.33 8.92 -1.85
N LEU A 236 -15.60 10.02 -1.88
CA LEU A 236 -14.44 10.30 -1.05
C LEU A 236 -14.87 11.23 0.08
N CYS A 237 -14.45 10.88 1.28
CA CYS A 237 -14.58 11.68 2.51
C CYS A 237 -13.29 11.56 3.33
N THR A 238 -13.29 12.20 4.50
CA THR A 238 -12.22 12.14 5.50
C THR A 238 -12.79 11.55 6.80
N GLY A 239 -11.98 10.81 7.57
CA GLY A 239 -12.36 10.34 8.89
C GLY A 239 -11.20 10.37 9.89
N VAL A 240 -11.51 10.32 11.18
CA VAL A 240 -10.54 10.41 12.28
C VAL A 240 -10.69 9.26 13.28
N LEU A 241 -9.59 8.61 13.65
CA LEU A 241 -9.57 7.64 14.74
C LEU A 241 -9.63 8.33 16.11
N LEU A 242 -10.44 7.83 17.03
CA LEU A 242 -10.65 8.41 18.37
C LEU A 242 -10.25 7.45 19.49
N GLY A 243 -9.67 8.01 20.56
CA GLY A 243 -9.47 7.31 21.82
C GLY A 243 -10.76 7.13 22.62
N ASN A 244 -10.73 6.28 23.64
CA ASN A 244 -11.82 6.09 24.61
C ASN A 244 -11.26 6.11 26.04
N THR A 245 -12.12 6.39 27.03
CA THR A 245 -11.72 6.52 28.45
C THR A 245 -11.20 5.23 29.08
N ALA A 246 -11.57 4.08 28.52
CA ALA A 246 -11.08 2.77 28.94
C ALA A 246 -9.71 2.41 28.32
N GLU A 247 -9.14 3.29 27.48
CA GLU A 247 -7.86 3.12 26.78
C GLU A 247 -7.76 1.82 25.97
N THR A 248 -8.91 1.26 25.54
CA THR A 248 -8.94 0.05 24.73
C THR A 248 -8.45 0.32 23.31
N ASP A 249 -7.94 -0.72 22.63
CA ASP A 249 -7.47 -0.61 21.25
C ASP A 249 -8.58 -0.68 20.19
N ALA A 250 -9.85 -0.55 20.58
CA ALA A 250 -10.97 -0.53 19.65
C ALA A 250 -10.78 0.61 18.61
N PRO A 251 -10.72 0.30 17.31
CA PRO A 251 -10.39 1.29 16.27
C PRO A 251 -11.65 2.06 15.88
N TYR A 252 -12.14 2.89 16.79
CA TYR A 252 -13.29 3.77 16.54
C TYR A 252 -12.87 4.90 15.61
N LEU A 253 -13.61 5.05 14.51
CA LEU A 253 -13.41 6.10 13.53
C LEU A 253 -14.69 6.94 13.42
N LEU A 254 -14.53 8.25 13.53
CA LEU A 254 -15.61 9.24 13.41
C LEU A 254 -15.54 9.90 12.03
N THR A 255 -16.71 10.03 11.39
CA THR A 255 -16.93 10.72 10.11
C THR A 255 -18.36 11.30 10.10
N SER A 256 -18.76 11.96 9.01
CA SER A 256 -20.11 12.51 8.86
C SER A 256 -21.13 11.44 8.47
N ASN A 257 -22.38 11.61 8.90
CA ASN A 257 -23.48 10.72 8.51
C ASN A 257 -23.67 10.69 7.00
N HIS A 258 -23.64 11.86 6.34
CA HIS A 258 -23.80 11.89 4.89
C HIS A 258 -22.66 11.20 4.12
N CYS A 259 -21.53 10.90 4.75
CA CYS A 259 -20.50 10.03 4.20
C CYS A 259 -20.89 8.57 4.42
N ILE A 260 -21.07 8.14 5.68
CA ILE A 260 -21.48 6.76 6.03
C ILE A 260 -22.87 6.77 6.66
N GLU A 261 -23.89 6.64 5.82
CA GLU A 261 -25.29 6.80 6.26
C GLU A 261 -25.86 5.57 6.98
N ASN A 262 -25.32 4.37 6.71
CA ASN A 262 -25.92 3.12 7.17
C ASN A 262 -24.89 1.95 7.23
N ILE A 263 -25.37 0.78 7.66
CA ILE A 263 -24.56 -0.44 7.81
C ILE A 263 -23.91 -0.86 6.48
N SER A 264 -24.64 -0.79 5.37
CA SER A 264 -24.12 -1.14 4.04
C SER A 264 -22.93 -0.25 3.66
N HIS A 265 -23.01 1.06 3.94
CA HIS A 265 -21.90 1.97 3.70
C HIS A 265 -20.70 1.67 4.60
N ALA A 266 -20.93 1.42 5.90
CA ALA A 266 -19.88 1.10 6.86
C ALA A 266 -19.09 -0.15 6.46
N GLU A 267 -19.79 -1.19 5.99
CA GLU A 267 -19.19 -2.44 5.53
C GLU A 267 -18.39 -2.28 4.23
N ASN A 268 -18.82 -1.37 3.35
CA ASN A 268 -18.28 -1.19 2.01
C ASN A 268 -17.40 0.07 1.86
N THR A 269 -16.78 0.50 2.96
CA THR A 269 -15.82 1.61 2.97
C THR A 269 -14.39 1.08 3.04
N LEU A 270 -13.46 1.68 2.27
CA LEU A 270 -12.02 1.51 2.48
C LEU A 270 -11.44 2.74 3.16
N PHE A 271 -10.64 2.53 4.19
CA PHE A 271 -9.97 3.59 4.96
C PHE A 271 -8.49 3.61 4.58
N VAL A 272 -8.01 4.67 3.94
CA VAL A 272 -6.65 4.81 3.43
C VAL A 272 -5.85 5.74 4.33
N PHE A 273 -4.90 5.17 5.05
CA PHE A 273 -4.01 5.87 5.98
C PHE A 273 -2.75 6.37 5.28
N GLN A 274 -2.12 7.39 5.85
CA GLN A 274 -0.86 7.99 5.38
C GLN A 274 -0.82 8.38 3.89
N TYR A 275 -1.97 8.70 3.31
CA TYR A 275 -2.00 9.27 1.97
C TYR A 275 -1.65 10.77 2.02
N GLU A 276 -0.37 11.09 1.93
CA GLU A 276 0.14 12.46 2.05
C GLU A 276 1.38 12.67 1.17
N SER A 277 1.63 13.91 0.76
CA SER A 277 2.90 14.30 0.13
C SER A 277 4.04 14.04 1.12
N PRO A 278 5.17 13.41 0.72
CA PRO A 278 6.26 13.09 1.64
C PRO A 278 6.98 14.33 2.20
N TYR A 279 6.84 15.47 1.54
CA TYR A 279 7.33 16.78 1.98
C TYR A 279 6.42 17.88 1.40
N CYS A 280 6.60 19.13 1.84
CA CYS A 280 5.82 20.28 1.40
C CYS A 280 5.87 20.50 -0.12
N GLU A 281 4.71 20.67 -0.76
CA GLU A 281 4.58 20.74 -2.23
C GLU A 281 5.28 19.57 -2.94
N GLY A 282 5.30 18.42 -2.23
CA GLY A 282 5.99 17.22 -2.65
C GLY A 282 5.17 16.40 -3.63
N PRO A 283 5.76 15.35 -4.22
CA PRO A 283 5.06 14.48 -5.16
C PRO A 283 3.90 13.75 -4.49
N ASP A 284 3.06 13.13 -5.32
CA ASP A 284 1.96 12.28 -4.86
C ASP A 284 2.37 11.26 -3.78
N GLY A 285 1.44 11.00 -2.85
CA GLY A 285 1.55 10.03 -1.77
C GLY A 285 1.35 8.59 -2.23
N PHE A 286 1.53 7.62 -1.32
CA PHE A 286 1.18 6.22 -1.60
C PHE A 286 -0.20 5.89 -1.04
N VAL A 287 -0.97 5.10 -1.80
CA VAL A 287 -2.35 4.71 -1.45
C VAL A 287 -2.46 3.24 -1.07
N ILE A 288 -1.43 2.73 -0.39
CA ILE A 288 -1.26 1.29 -0.14
C ILE A 288 -1.71 0.82 1.24
N LYS A 289 -1.83 1.75 2.19
CA LYS A 289 -2.15 1.46 3.58
C LYS A 289 -3.64 1.57 3.79
N SER A 290 -4.39 0.57 3.35
CA SER A 290 -5.85 0.56 3.48
C SER A 290 -6.40 -0.58 4.34
N ILE A 291 -7.53 -0.31 4.99
CA ILE A 291 -8.36 -1.28 5.71
C ILE A 291 -9.73 -1.35 5.05
N SER A 292 -10.28 -2.55 4.88
CA SER A 292 -11.61 -2.73 4.30
C SER A 292 -12.67 -2.95 5.37
N GLY A 293 -13.71 -2.14 5.29
CA GLY A 293 -14.95 -2.29 6.01
C GLY A 293 -14.85 -1.99 7.50
N SER A 294 -16.02 -1.73 8.07
CA SER A 294 -16.23 -1.39 9.46
C SER A 294 -17.63 -1.82 9.91
N GLY A 295 -17.84 -1.89 11.21
CA GLY A 295 -19.16 -2.05 11.81
C GLY A 295 -19.71 -0.69 12.26
N LEU A 296 -20.96 -0.38 11.90
CA LEU A 296 -21.66 0.81 12.36
C LEU A 296 -21.91 0.76 13.88
N LYS A 297 -21.58 1.83 14.61
CA LYS A 297 -21.75 1.93 16.06
C LYS A 297 -22.78 2.95 16.49
N ALA A 298 -22.65 4.16 15.99
CA ALA A 298 -23.63 5.22 16.18
C ALA A 298 -23.73 6.05 14.91
N THR A 299 -24.90 6.58 14.62
CA THR A 299 -25.13 7.48 13.49
C THR A 299 -26.32 8.38 13.81
N SER A 300 -26.28 9.64 13.40
CA SER A 300 -27.42 10.55 13.51
C SER A 300 -27.55 11.40 12.25
N GLU A 301 -28.69 11.28 11.57
CA GLU A 301 -29.05 12.12 10.42
C GLU A 301 -29.36 13.56 10.84
N ASN A 302 -29.81 13.76 12.09
CA ASN A 302 -30.16 15.10 12.61
C ASN A 302 -28.92 15.91 13.03
N LEU A 303 -27.82 15.24 13.36
CA LEU A 303 -26.55 15.86 13.77
C LEU A 303 -25.44 15.73 12.72
N ASP A 304 -25.60 14.84 11.75
CA ASP A 304 -24.61 14.56 10.70
C ASP A 304 -23.31 13.89 11.16
N PHE A 305 -23.37 12.92 12.07
CA PHE A 305 -22.21 12.08 12.40
C PHE A 305 -22.48 10.60 12.26
N THR A 306 -21.38 9.87 12.05
CA THR A 306 -21.31 8.42 12.13
C THR A 306 -20.02 8.00 12.83
N LEU A 307 -20.16 7.15 13.84
CA LEU A 307 -19.09 6.40 14.47
C LEU A 307 -19.10 4.96 13.95
N VAL A 308 -17.96 4.49 13.45
CA VAL A 308 -17.74 3.11 13.05
C VAL A 308 -16.60 2.48 13.85
N GLU A 309 -16.56 1.16 13.92
CA GLU A 309 -15.40 0.39 14.40
C GLU A 309 -14.80 -0.35 13.20
N LEU A 310 -13.54 -0.07 12.88
CA LEU A 310 -12.85 -0.73 11.78
C LEU A 310 -12.79 -2.25 12.00
N ASN A 311 -12.91 -3.05 10.93
CA ASN A 311 -12.85 -4.52 11.03
C ASN A 311 -11.49 -5.05 11.53
N LYS A 312 -10.46 -4.20 11.46
CA LYS A 312 -9.09 -4.48 11.87
C LYS A 312 -8.54 -3.24 12.55
N ILE A 313 -7.78 -3.41 13.63
CA ILE A 313 -6.96 -2.34 14.16
C ILE A 313 -5.89 -2.05 13.10
N PRO A 314 -5.64 -0.77 12.76
CA PRO A 314 -4.59 -0.44 11.79
C PRO A 314 -3.24 -0.99 12.25
N PRO A 315 -2.48 -1.68 11.38
CA PRO A 315 -1.17 -2.20 11.74
C PRO A 315 -0.20 -1.11 12.20
N ILE A 316 0.80 -1.47 13.01
CA ILE A 316 1.87 -0.54 13.46
C ILE A 316 2.58 0.16 12.29
N THR A 317 2.70 -0.49 11.12
CA THR A 317 3.28 0.11 9.91
C THR A 317 2.44 1.24 9.33
N TYR A 318 1.16 1.37 9.72
CA TYR A 318 0.31 2.51 9.38
C TYR A 318 0.50 3.66 10.36
N ASN A 319 1.34 3.48 11.39
CA ASN A 319 1.61 4.42 12.48
C ASN A 319 0.34 5.05 13.07
N PRO A 320 -0.71 4.27 13.38
CA PRO A 320 -1.99 4.86 13.77
C PRO A 320 -1.86 5.61 15.10
N ILE A 321 -2.61 6.71 15.20
CA ILE A 321 -2.84 7.43 16.45
C ILE A 321 -4.34 7.47 16.71
N TYR A 322 -4.72 7.29 17.96
CA TYR A 322 -6.07 7.58 18.43
C TYR A 322 -6.09 9.01 18.94
N ALA A 323 -6.77 9.89 18.21
CA ALA A 323 -6.84 11.29 18.58
C ALA A 323 -7.56 11.45 19.92
N GLY A 324 -7.08 12.42 20.69
CA GLY A 324 -7.80 12.91 21.86
C GLY A 324 -9.08 13.61 21.43
N TRP A 325 -10.02 13.75 22.35
CA TRP A 325 -11.25 14.49 22.12
C TRP A 325 -11.65 15.28 23.36
N SER A 326 -12.46 16.32 23.16
CA SER A 326 -13.15 17.04 24.22
C SER A 326 -14.61 17.26 23.86
N ASN A 327 -15.51 17.03 24.82
CA ASN A 327 -16.93 17.33 24.70
C ASN A 327 -17.32 18.61 25.45
N LEU A 328 -16.34 19.42 25.89
CA LEU A 328 -16.58 20.67 26.58
C LEU A 328 -17.25 21.69 25.66
N ASP A 329 -18.23 22.42 26.20
CA ASP A 329 -18.95 23.47 25.47
C ASP A 329 -18.25 24.83 25.60
N ASN A 330 -16.98 24.89 25.23
CA ASN A 330 -16.24 26.14 25.14
C ASN A 330 -15.79 26.34 23.70
N PRO A 331 -15.96 27.53 23.12
CA PRO A 331 -15.33 27.87 21.86
C PRO A 331 -13.81 27.68 21.95
N PRO A 332 -13.16 27.01 20.97
CA PRO A 332 -11.71 26.97 20.89
C PRO A 332 -11.16 28.39 20.65
N ASP A 333 -9.96 28.68 21.13
CA ASP A 333 -9.30 29.98 20.89
C ASP A 333 -8.74 30.07 19.45
N ASN A 334 -8.34 28.92 18.91
CA ASN A 334 -7.90 28.70 17.54
C ASN A 334 -8.26 27.25 17.16
N SER A 335 -8.45 26.99 15.88
CA SER A 335 -8.86 25.68 15.40
C SER A 335 -8.02 25.22 14.21
N VAL A 336 -7.79 23.91 14.12
CA VAL A 336 -7.10 23.30 12.99
C VAL A 336 -7.94 22.15 12.44
N THR A 337 -7.94 22.00 11.12
CA THR A 337 -8.46 20.79 10.48
C THR A 337 -7.41 20.13 9.60
N ILE A 338 -7.37 18.81 9.63
CA ILE A 338 -6.51 17.97 8.80
C ILE A 338 -7.44 17.13 7.93
N HIS A 339 -7.30 17.20 6.60
CA HIS A 339 -8.34 16.73 5.69
C HIS A 339 -7.81 16.30 4.31
N HIS A 340 -8.69 15.69 3.50
CA HIS A 340 -8.42 15.29 2.11
C HIS A 340 -9.29 16.10 1.11
N PRO A 341 -8.95 17.38 0.83
CA PRO A 341 -9.71 18.22 -0.09
C PRO A 341 -9.56 17.71 -1.52
N ASN A 342 -10.64 17.73 -2.28
CA ASN A 342 -10.86 17.00 -3.53
C ASN A 342 -10.36 15.54 -3.54
N GLY A 343 -10.35 14.89 -2.37
CA GLY A 343 -9.81 13.54 -2.21
C GLY A 343 -8.29 13.46 -2.40
N ASP A 344 -7.59 14.60 -2.42
CA ASP A 344 -6.16 14.72 -2.68
C ASP A 344 -5.32 14.29 -1.46
N VAL A 345 -3.99 14.37 -1.58
CA VAL A 345 -3.06 14.19 -0.46
C VAL A 345 -3.48 15.03 0.75
N LYS A 346 -3.21 14.51 1.95
CA LYS A 346 -3.59 15.14 3.21
C LYS A 346 -3.08 16.58 3.33
N LYS A 347 -3.98 17.49 3.70
CA LYS A 347 -3.75 18.92 3.85
C LYS A 347 -4.07 19.39 5.27
N ILE A 348 -3.63 20.59 5.60
CA ILE A 348 -3.94 21.29 6.86
C ILE A 348 -4.54 22.68 6.57
N SER A 349 -5.50 23.08 7.40
CA SER A 349 -6.07 24.44 7.41
C SER A 349 -6.16 24.96 8.85
N VAL A 350 -5.91 26.25 9.03
CA VAL A 350 -5.78 26.90 10.35
C VAL A 350 -6.67 28.12 10.43
N ASP A 351 -7.43 28.19 11.52
CA ASP A 351 -8.19 29.34 12.00
C ASP A 351 -7.56 29.82 13.30
N ASN A 352 -7.17 31.09 13.36
CA ASN A 352 -6.54 31.74 14.51
C ASN A 352 -7.54 32.53 15.37
N ASP A 353 -8.81 32.53 14.98
CA ASP A 353 -9.89 33.18 15.70
C ASP A 353 -10.76 32.14 16.43
N PRO A 354 -11.52 32.57 17.47
CA PRO A 354 -12.43 31.67 18.14
C PRO A 354 -13.62 31.24 17.26
N ALA A 355 -13.91 29.93 17.24
CA ALA A 355 -15.06 29.41 16.50
C ALA A 355 -16.39 29.89 17.10
N VAL A 356 -17.43 30.01 16.27
CA VAL A 356 -18.74 30.54 16.69
C VAL A 356 -19.80 29.45 16.67
N MET A 357 -20.61 29.35 17.72
CA MET A 357 -21.76 28.43 17.73
C MET A 357 -22.83 28.85 16.70
N ALA A 358 -23.29 27.92 15.87
CA ALA A 358 -24.24 28.19 14.80
C ALA A 358 -25.17 27.00 14.48
N SER A 359 -26.28 27.27 13.79
CA SER A 359 -27.08 26.26 13.09
C SER A 359 -26.57 26.09 11.65
N TYR A 360 -26.69 24.89 11.10
CA TYR A 360 -26.31 24.60 9.71
C TYR A 360 -27.37 23.72 9.03
N SER A 361 -27.76 24.10 7.81
CA SER A 361 -28.69 23.32 6.98
C SER A 361 -30.00 22.97 7.71
N THR A 362 -30.46 21.72 7.62
CA THR A 362 -31.66 21.18 8.28
C THR A 362 -31.33 20.40 9.56
N PHE A 363 -30.10 20.51 10.07
CA PHE A 363 -29.66 19.83 11.28
C PHE A 363 -30.15 20.56 12.53
N ASP A 364 -29.94 19.94 13.69
CA ASP A 364 -30.34 20.52 14.98
C ASP A 364 -29.72 21.91 15.21
N ASP A 365 -30.51 22.79 15.83
CA ASP A 365 -30.14 24.19 16.03
C ASP A 365 -28.93 24.35 16.96
N ASN A 366 -28.02 25.25 16.62
CA ASN A 366 -26.81 25.57 17.39
C ASN A 366 -25.88 24.37 17.65
N ALA A 367 -25.98 23.31 16.85
CA ALA A 367 -25.16 22.11 16.99
C ALA A 367 -23.76 22.22 16.34
N PHE A 368 -23.39 23.35 15.74
CA PHE A 368 -22.17 23.48 14.93
C PHE A 368 -21.20 24.54 15.46
N TRP A 369 -19.90 24.28 15.32
CA TRP A 369 -18.84 25.28 15.29
C TRP A 369 -18.76 25.83 13.87
N ASN A 370 -18.94 27.14 13.73
CA ASN A 370 -18.74 27.88 12.50
C ASN A 370 -17.36 28.53 12.50
N ILE A 371 -16.54 28.11 11.54
CA ILE A 371 -15.26 28.72 11.19
C ILE A 371 -15.55 29.85 10.22
N LEU A 372 -15.53 31.08 10.74
CA LEU A 372 -15.88 32.26 9.95
C LEU A 372 -14.88 32.48 8.81
N GLN A 373 -13.61 32.19 9.04
CA GLN A 373 -12.56 32.33 8.05
C GLN A 373 -11.39 31.39 8.37
N TRP A 374 -10.80 30.78 7.35
CA TRP A 374 -9.48 30.14 7.46
C TRP A 374 -8.40 31.16 7.08
N GLU A 375 -7.42 31.42 7.95
CA GLU A 375 -6.23 32.22 7.59
C GLU A 375 -5.27 31.43 6.69
N ILE A 376 -5.22 30.13 6.89
CA ILE A 376 -4.35 29.20 6.15
C ILE A 376 -5.20 28.07 5.60
N GLY A 377 -5.05 27.80 4.31
CA GLY A 377 -5.79 26.74 3.64
C GLY A 377 -7.27 27.05 3.45
N THR A 378 -8.04 25.98 3.26
CA THR A 378 -9.50 25.99 3.13
C THR A 378 -10.02 24.55 3.31
N THR A 379 -11.30 24.29 3.09
CA THR A 379 -11.79 22.91 2.89
C THR A 379 -12.53 22.81 1.55
N GLU A 380 -12.51 21.64 0.93
CA GLU A 380 -13.19 21.40 -0.36
C GLU A 380 -13.97 20.06 -0.34
N ALA A 381 -14.64 19.69 -1.44
CA ALA A 381 -15.26 18.36 -1.57
C ALA A 381 -14.25 17.25 -1.22
N GLY A 382 -14.62 16.16 -0.55
CA GLY A 382 -13.70 15.18 0.05
C GLY A 382 -13.32 15.48 1.50
N SER A 383 -13.47 16.71 1.98
CA SER A 383 -13.10 17.09 3.36
C SER A 383 -14.17 16.73 4.39
N SER A 384 -15.40 16.40 3.97
CA SER A 384 -16.46 15.98 4.90
C SER A 384 -16.01 14.88 5.85
N GLY A 385 -16.38 14.98 7.12
CA GLY A 385 -15.95 14.10 8.20
C GLY A 385 -14.59 14.45 8.81
N ALA A 386 -13.85 15.41 8.25
CA ALA A 386 -12.57 15.86 8.81
C ALA A 386 -12.73 16.42 10.23
N PRO A 387 -11.81 16.11 11.16
CA PRO A 387 -11.85 16.63 12.51
C PRO A 387 -11.59 18.14 12.57
N LEU A 388 -12.21 18.79 13.55
CA LEU A 388 -11.79 20.09 14.08
C LEU A 388 -11.03 19.85 15.38
N PHE A 389 -9.78 20.27 15.43
CA PHE A 389 -8.94 20.24 16.61
C PHE A 389 -8.95 21.58 17.32
N ASP A 390 -9.00 21.57 18.65
CA ASP A 390 -8.79 22.74 19.50
C ASP A 390 -7.29 23.04 19.74
N GLN A 391 -7.01 24.12 20.48
CA GLN A 391 -5.65 24.51 20.87
C GLN A 391 -4.89 23.48 21.71
N ASP A 392 -5.59 22.50 22.30
CA ASP A 392 -5.01 21.40 23.08
C ASP A 392 -4.84 20.12 22.24
N HIS A 393 -4.99 20.21 20.92
CA HIS A 393 -4.88 19.10 19.96
C HIS A 393 -5.94 18.01 20.17
N ARG A 394 -7.13 18.38 20.65
CA ARG A 394 -8.27 17.46 20.85
C ARG A 394 -9.35 17.70 19.83
N VAL A 395 -9.94 16.63 19.33
CA VAL A 395 -11.11 16.69 18.45
C VAL A 395 -12.30 17.26 19.22
N ILE A 396 -12.87 18.35 18.71
CA ILE A 396 -14.06 19.05 19.26
C ILE A 396 -15.23 19.08 18.26
N GLY A 397 -15.03 18.57 17.05
CA GLY A 397 -16.08 18.42 16.06
C GLY A 397 -15.61 17.78 14.76
N ILE A 398 -16.53 17.63 13.81
CA ILE A 398 -16.27 17.07 12.46
C ILE A 398 -16.97 17.87 11.37
N LEU A 399 -16.35 18.01 10.19
CA LEU A 399 -16.85 18.86 9.10
C LEU A 399 -18.11 18.27 8.46
N SER A 400 -19.22 19.01 8.50
CA SER A 400 -20.43 18.67 7.75
C SER A 400 -20.50 19.33 6.37
N GLY A 401 -19.93 20.53 6.25
CA GLY A 401 -19.89 21.28 4.99
C GLY A 401 -19.74 22.78 5.21
N GLY A 402 -19.97 23.57 4.16
CA GLY A 402 -19.82 25.02 4.22
C GLY A 402 -19.52 25.66 2.86
N ASP A 403 -19.30 26.97 2.87
CA ASP A 403 -19.07 27.77 1.68
C ASP A 403 -17.59 27.87 1.28
N ALA A 404 -16.68 27.39 2.15
CA ALA A 404 -15.26 27.59 1.97
C ALA A 404 -14.74 26.91 0.69
N HIS A 405 -13.86 27.59 -0.02
CA HIS A 405 -13.07 27.10 -1.15
C HIS A 405 -11.90 28.07 -1.40
N CYS A 406 -10.96 27.75 -2.28
CA CYS A 406 -9.78 28.63 -2.48
C CYS A 406 -10.08 30.05 -2.96
N GLY A 407 -11.26 30.30 -3.53
CA GLY A 407 -11.71 31.65 -3.90
C GLY A 407 -12.34 32.43 -2.75
N ASN A 408 -12.74 31.75 -1.67
CA ASN A 408 -13.45 32.30 -0.53
C ASN A 408 -13.39 31.32 0.65
N SER A 409 -12.40 31.43 1.54
CA SER A 409 -12.18 30.50 2.65
C SER A 409 -12.99 30.81 3.91
N VAL A 410 -14.30 31.00 3.77
CA VAL A 410 -15.19 31.41 4.88
C VAL A 410 -16.34 30.43 5.10
N ASN A 411 -16.86 30.42 6.32
CA ASN A 411 -18.05 29.67 6.75
C ASN A 411 -17.99 28.16 6.48
N ASP A 412 -17.17 27.44 7.26
CA ASP A 412 -17.27 25.99 7.40
C ASP A 412 -17.92 25.61 8.72
N TYR A 413 -18.78 24.58 8.70
CA TYR A 413 -19.59 24.15 9.82
C TYR A 413 -19.18 22.74 10.25
N PHE A 414 -18.68 22.65 11.48
CA PHE A 414 -18.28 21.39 12.11
C PHE A 414 -19.29 21.01 13.18
N LEU A 415 -19.88 19.83 13.12
CA LEU A 415 -20.74 19.32 14.20
C LEU A 415 -19.94 19.32 15.50
N ARG A 416 -20.49 19.92 16.55
CA ARG A 416 -19.89 19.98 17.87
C ARG A 416 -19.95 18.61 18.53
N LEU A 417 -18.82 18.16 19.07
CA LEU A 417 -18.74 16.87 19.76
C LEU A 417 -19.62 16.83 21.00
N THR A 418 -19.85 17.97 21.66
CA THR A 418 -20.80 18.12 22.77
C THR A 418 -22.20 17.65 22.39
N ASN A 419 -22.69 18.03 21.20
CA ASN A 419 -24.02 17.64 20.74
C ASN A 419 -24.08 16.16 20.34
N ALA A 420 -23.04 15.68 19.65
CA ALA A 420 -22.91 14.26 19.31
C ALA A 420 -22.72 13.35 20.55
N TRP A 421 -22.37 13.93 21.71
CA TRP A 421 -22.02 13.18 22.92
C TRP A 421 -23.20 12.38 23.48
N ASP A 422 -24.28 13.07 23.84
CA ASP A 422 -25.48 12.48 24.44
C ASP A 422 -26.80 13.29 24.28
N ASP A 423 -26.91 14.18 23.27
CA ASP A 423 -28.18 14.87 22.97
C ASP A 423 -29.30 13.87 22.63
N TYR A 424 -28.94 12.74 22.01
CA TYR A 424 -29.82 11.61 21.75
C TYR A 424 -29.55 10.48 22.75
N SER A 425 -30.61 9.96 23.37
CA SER A 425 -30.49 8.95 24.43
C SER A 425 -30.18 7.53 23.93
N SER A 426 -30.37 7.26 22.64
CA SER A 426 -30.05 5.96 22.02
C SER A 426 -28.55 5.75 21.94
N SER A 427 -28.05 4.57 22.32
CA SER A 427 -26.62 4.24 22.16
C SER A 427 -26.18 4.20 20.70
N GLY A 428 -27.14 4.03 19.77
CA GLY A 428 -26.90 4.08 18.33
C GLY A 428 -26.91 5.49 17.74
N GLU A 429 -27.11 6.53 18.54
CA GLU A 429 -27.20 7.93 18.08
C GLU A 429 -26.36 8.87 18.97
N GLN A 430 -25.40 8.33 19.73
CA GLN A 430 -24.56 9.11 20.65
C GLN A 430 -23.13 8.55 20.73
N LEU A 431 -22.15 9.41 21.00
CA LEU A 431 -20.74 9.02 21.16
C LEU A 431 -20.39 8.52 22.56
N LYS A 432 -21.04 9.07 23.60
CA LYS A 432 -20.73 8.78 25.01
C LYS A 432 -20.69 7.30 25.34
N PHE A 433 -21.67 6.54 24.85
CA PHE A 433 -21.77 5.09 25.10
C PHE A 433 -20.52 4.32 24.64
N TRP A 434 -19.87 4.78 23.55
CA TRP A 434 -18.73 4.12 22.93
C TRP A 434 -17.39 4.69 23.40
N LEU A 435 -17.32 6.01 23.58
CA LEU A 435 -16.07 6.71 23.92
C LEU A 435 -15.86 6.84 25.44
N ASP A 436 -16.93 6.76 26.25
CA ASP A 436 -16.88 6.64 27.71
C ASP A 436 -17.68 5.42 28.22
N PRO A 437 -17.27 4.19 27.86
CA PRO A 437 -18.06 2.98 28.11
C PRO A 437 -18.21 2.65 29.61
N GLU A 438 -17.32 3.16 30.45
CA GLU A 438 -17.38 3.01 31.92
C GLU A 438 -18.18 4.14 32.60
N ASN A 439 -18.66 5.10 31.82
CA ASN A 439 -19.34 6.30 32.31
C ASN A 439 -18.52 6.99 33.42
N SER A 440 -17.23 7.17 33.16
CA SER A 440 -16.26 7.80 34.05
C SER A 440 -16.58 9.28 34.32
N GLY A 441 -17.33 9.91 33.41
CA GLY A 441 -17.62 11.35 33.45
C GLY A 441 -16.45 12.20 32.95
N ALA A 442 -15.47 11.61 32.27
CA ALA A 442 -14.41 12.35 31.62
C ALA A 442 -14.98 13.27 30.53
N THR A 443 -14.53 14.54 30.54
CA THR A 443 -14.93 15.54 29.54
C THR A 443 -13.90 15.70 28.42
N SER A 444 -12.79 14.99 28.53
CA SER A 444 -11.72 14.96 27.54
C SER A 444 -10.81 13.76 27.75
N VAL A 445 -10.21 13.30 26.66
CA VAL A 445 -9.07 12.38 26.68
C VAL A 445 -7.94 12.94 25.81
N ASN A 446 -6.70 12.65 26.17
CA ASN A 446 -5.56 13.02 25.33
C ASN A 446 -5.35 11.95 24.24
N GLN A 447 -4.58 12.31 23.21
CA GLN A 447 -4.19 11.36 22.18
C GLN A 447 -3.41 10.17 22.74
N ARG A 448 -3.54 9.02 22.10
CA ARG A 448 -2.86 7.77 22.47
C ARG A 448 -2.32 7.06 21.24
N ASP A 449 -1.09 6.59 21.35
CA ASP A 449 -0.51 5.65 20.38
C ASP A 449 -0.79 4.21 20.88
N PRO A 450 -1.59 3.41 20.16
CA PRO A 450 -1.92 2.04 20.56
C PRO A 450 -0.70 1.10 20.56
N TYR A 451 0.41 1.52 19.96
CA TYR A 451 1.66 0.79 19.93
C TYR A 451 2.77 1.47 20.76
N ALA A 452 2.45 2.44 21.61
CA ALA A 452 3.45 3.18 22.40
C ALA A 452 4.38 2.23 23.18
N GLU A 453 3.81 1.26 23.90
CA GLU A 453 4.59 0.29 24.68
C GLU A 453 5.43 -0.63 23.80
N ALA A 454 4.86 -1.12 22.69
CA ALA A 454 5.58 -1.96 21.74
C ALA A 454 6.74 -1.20 21.07
N LYS A 455 6.56 0.10 20.81
CA LYS A 455 7.59 0.99 20.26
C LYS A 455 8.73 1.28 21.25
N LEU A 456 8.50 1.18 22.56
CA LEU A 456 9.58 1.29 23.55
C LEU A 456 10.57 0.11 23.47
N ASP A 457 10.11 -1.05 22.96
CA ASP A 457 10.95 -2.22 22.69
C ASP A 457 11.45 -2.28 21.24
N CYS A 458 11.16 -1.23 20.44
CA CYS A 458 11.74 -1.04 19.13
C CYS A 458 13.02 -0.20 19.24
N ASP A 459 14.11 -0.67 18.67
CA ASP A 459 15.34 0.11 18.53
C ASP A 459 15.96 -0.09 17.15
N THR A 460 16.76 0.87 16.74
CA THR A 460 17.64 0.75 15.58
C THR A 460 18.88 -0.05 15.96
N VAL A 461 19.18 -1.10 15.19
CA VAL A 461 20.43 -1.85 15.38
C VAL A 461 21.46 -1.41 14.34
N SER A 462 22.70 -1.20 14.77
CA SER A 462 23.81 -0.86 13.86
C SER A 462 25.05 -1.68 14.19
N ASN A 463 25.80 -2.06 13.15
CA ASN A 463 27.14 -2.64 13.29
C ASN A 463 28.25 -1.57 13.29
N ILE A 464 27.88 -0.28 13.32
CA ILE A 464 28.81 0.85 13.42
C ILE A 464 28.76 1.39 14.85
N SER A 465 29.91 1.47 15.51
CA SER A 465 30.04 2.05 16.83
C SER A 465 29.83 3.56 16.81
N ILE A 466 29.26 4.12 17.87
CA ILE A 466 29.04 5.57 18.00
C ILE A 466 30.33 6.41 17.95
N VAL A 467 31.49 5.80 18.18
CA VAL A 467 32.80 6.47 18.11
C VAL A 467 33.52 6.28 16.78
N GLU A 468 33.04 5.39 15.90
CA GLU A 468 33.61 5.21 14.55
C GLU A 468 33.22 6.37 13.64
N SER A 469 34.13 6.80 12.77
CA SER A 469 33.77 7.76 11.73
C SER A 469 32.96 7.10 10.61
N LYS A 470 32.09 7.89 10.00
CA LYS A 470 31.24 7.48 8.88
C LYS A 470 31.77 8.09 7.61
N GLU A 471 32.13 7.23 6.68
CA GLU A 471 32.93 7.57 5.52
C GLU A 471 32.20 7.22 4.22
N ILE A 472 32.69 7.79 3.13
CA ILE A 472 32.29 7.43 1.78
C ILE A 472 33.52 7.37 0.88
N TYR A 473 34.07 6.18 0.69
CA TYR A 473 35.26 6.00 -0.14
C TYR A 473 34.91 5.89 -1.63
N SER A 474 35.82 6.40 -2.45
CA SER A 474 35.74 6.28 -3.91
C SER A 474 36.10 4.86 -4.34
N TYR A 475 35.43 4.38 -5.38
CA TYR A 475 35.77 3.10 -6.01
C TYR A 475 37.07 3.25 -6.82
N ILE A 476 38.10 2.46 -6.50
CA ILE A 476 39.43 2.63 -7.08
C ILE A 476 39.49 1.85 -8.40
N ASN A 477 39.54 2.60 -9.51
CA ASN A 477 39.90 2.14 -10.87
C ASN A 477 38.75 1.60 -11.77
N PRO A 478 38.42 2.28 -12.89
CA PRO A 478 38.74 3.67 -13.23
C PRO A 478 37.79 4.61 -12.46
N GLU A 479 38.35 5.57 -11.72
CA GLU A 479 37.66 6.47 -10.77
C GLU A 479 36.32 7.05 -11.25
N SER A 480 35.20 6.39 -10.92
CA SER A 480 33.91 7.05 -10.89
C SER A 480 32.93 6.26 -10.03
N GLY A 481 32.41 6.91 -8.99
CA GLY A 481 31.44 6.34 -8.08
C GLY A 481 31.97 6.05 -6.67
N THR A 482 31.15 5.37 -5.87
CA THR A 482 31.46 5.04 -4.47
C THR A 482 31.48 3.54 -4.25
N ILE A 483 32.21 3.07 -3.24
CA ILE A 483 32.31 1.64 -2.92
C ILE A 483 31.00 1.03 -2.41
N THR A 484 30.05 1.86 -1.96
CA THR A 484 28.71 1.47 -1.51
C THR A 484 27.61 1.89 -2.49
N GLY A 485 27.94 2.32 -3.70
CA GLY A 485 26.97 2.97 -4.57
C GLY A 485 27.18 2.69 -6.04
N HIS A 486 26.66 3.58 -6.88
CA HIS A 486 26.89 3.47 -8.32
C HIS A 486 28.37 3.65 -8.61
N ASN A 487 29.00 2.67 -9.25
CA ASN A 487 30.41 2.70 -9.59
C ASN A 487 30.72 1.97 -10.91
N THR A 488 31.95 2.14 -11.38
CA THR A 488 32.45 1.51 -12.61
C THR A 488 32.56 -0.01 -12.54
N GLY A 489 32.59 -0.59 -11.34
CA GLY A 489 32.50 -2.04 -11.12
C GLY A 489 31.10 -2.61 -11.37
N LEU A 490 30.09 -1.75 -11.57
CA LEU A 490 28.69 -2.12 -11.81
C LEU A 490 28.10 -3.01 -10.70
N LEU A 491 28.59 -2.87 -9.46
CA LEU A 491 28.04 -3.53 -8.29
C LEU A 491 26.57 -3.13 -8.14
N LYS A 492 25.67 -4.11 -8.09
CA LYS A 492 24.22 -3.92 -8.23
C LYS A 492 23.48 -3.94 -6.90
N GLN A 493 23.99 -4.69 -5.94
CA GLN A 493 23.37 -4.80 -4.63
C GLN A 493 24.42 -4.70 -3.54
N TYR A 494 24.00 -4.17 -2.40
CA TYR A 494 24.79 -4.04 -1.18
C TYR A 494 23.98 -4.60 -0.03
N ALA A 495 24.63 -5.32 0.88
CA ALA A 495 23.97 -5.98 1.99
C ALA A 495 24.81 -5.89 3.26
N GLU A 496 24.14 -5.72 4.38
CA GLU A 496 24.68 -5.64 5.73
C GLU A 496 24.10 -6.78 6.56
N LYS A 497 24.98 -7.57 7.20
CA LYS A 497 24.57 -8.73 8.01
C LYS A 497 24.15 -8.31 9.42
N PHE A 498 22.99 -8.76 9.89
CA PHE A 498 22.54 -8.62 11.27
C PHE A 498 22.32 -9.98 11.93
N LEU A 499 22.83 -10.12 13.16
CA LEU A 499 22.66 -11.33 13.94
C LEU A 499 21.34 -11.26 14.73
N ILE A 500 20.50 -12.28 14.60
CA ILE A 500 19.18 -12.34 15.25
C ILE A 500 19.15 -13.56 16.16
N SER A 501 19.19 -13.34 17.48
CA SER A 501 19.31 -14.40 18.48
C SER A 501 17.98 -15.04 18.91
N SER A 502 16.86 -14.43 18.54
CA SER A 502 15.50 -14.84 18.91
C SER A 502 14.50 -14.16 17.98
N GLU A 503 13.26 -14.61 17.96
CA GLU A 503 12.21 -14.03 17.11
C GLU A 503 12.07 -12.52 17.35
N ARG A 504 12.07 -11.76 16.24
CA ARG A 504 11.98 -10.30 16.21
C ARG A 504 11.11 -9.82 15.06
N ASN A 505 10.61 -8.61 15.20
CA ASN A 505 9.82 -7.90 14.20
C ASN A 505 10.65 -6.77 13.58
N ILE A 506 10.61 -6.62 12.26
CA ILE A 506 11.22 -5.48 11.56
C ILE A 506 10.13 -4.63 10.92
N THR A 507 10.11 -3.34 11.25
CA THR A 507 9.05 -2.40 10.84
C THR A 507 9.53 -1.36 9.81
N GLY A 508 10.85 -1.23 9.63
CA GLY A 508 11.47 -0.31 8.67
C GLY A 508 12.99 -0.31 8.78
N VAL A 509 13.62 0.64 8.09
CA VAL A 509 15.06 0.86 8.11
C VAL A 509 15.41 2.35 8.05
N CYS A 510 16.37 2.78 8.86
CA CYS A 510 17.07 4.05 8.69
C CYS A 510 18.32 3.83 7.82
N LEU A 511 18.46 4.58 6.74
CA LEU A 511 19.64 4.58 5.88
C LEU A 511 20.33 5.94 5.96
N ASN A 512 21.61 5.99 6.29
CA ASN A 512 22.37 7.23 6.20
C ASN A 512 22.85 7.43 4.76
N VAL A 513 22.05 8.13 3.96
CA VAL A 513 22.27 8.25 2.51
C VAL A 513 23.36 9.29 2.25
N ALA A 514 24.49 8.85 1.70
CA ALA A 514 25.62 9.70 1.35
C ALA A 514 25.42 10.43 0.02
N ARG A 515 24.71 9.81 -0.94
CA ARG A 515 24.39 10.39 -2.25
C ARG A 515 22.98 10.01 -2.68
N ALA A 516 22.20 10.98 -3.13
CA ALA A 516 20.90 10.78 -3.77
C ALA A 516 20.77 11.75 -4.95
N ILE A 517 21.34 11.39 -6.09
CA ILE A 517 21.31 12.16 -7.34
C ILE A 517 20.55 11.34 -8.37
N TRP A 518 19.52 11.94 -8.96
CA TRP A 518 18.68 11.31 -9.97
C TRP A 518 18.63 12.17 -11.24
N SER A 519 18.36 11.52 -12.36
CA SER A 519 18.22 12.16 -13.67
C SER A 519 16.76 12.21 -14.11
N ASP A 520 15.98 11.16 -13.81
CA ASP A 520 14.55 11.10 -14.06
C ASP A 520 13.83 10.17 -13.07
N ASP A 521 12.50 10.07 -13.21
CA ASP A 521 11.62 9.32 -12.31
C ASP A 521 11.75 7.79 -12.40
N SER A 522 12.54 7.26 -13.34
CA SER A 522 12.84 5.83 -13.42
C SER A 522 14.00 5.41 -12.49
N ASP A 523 14.85 6.36 -12.11
CA ASP A 523 15.98 6.15 -11.21
C ASP A 523 15.49 5.75 -9.81
N SER A 524 15.82 4.53 -9.40
CA SER A 524 15.23 3.92 -8.21
C SER A 524 16.18 2.98 -7.49
N VAL A 525 15.91 2.82 -6.20
CA VAL A 525 16.58 1.93 -5.27
C VAL A 525 15.54 0.94 -4.76
N LYS A 526 15.93 -0.33 -4.61
CA LYS A 526 15.08 -1.32 -3.92
C LYS A 526 15.70 -1.69 -2.60
N ILE A 527 15.03 -1.36 -1.51
CA ILE A 527 15.39 -1.84 -0.17
C ILE A 527 14.99 -3.30 -0.07
N LYS A 528 15.86 -4.15 0.50
CA LYS A 528 15.66 -5.59 0.54
C LYS A 528 16.11 -6.19 1.87
N ILE A 529 15.42 -7.25 2.27
CA ILE A 529 15.82 -8.12 3.38
C ILE A 529 15.90 -9.54 2.87
N TRP A 530 16.95 -10.26 3.26
CA TRP A 530 17.13 -11.68 3.00
C TRP A 530 17.42 -12.46 4.28
N TYR A 531 17.00 -13.71 4.33
CA TYR A 531 17.70 -14.69 5.17
C TYR A 531 19.00 -15.13 4.50
N GLY A 532 19.96 -15.54 5.30
CA GLY A 532 21.17 -16.17 4.84
C GLY A 532 22.17 -16.43 5.96
N THR A 533 23.00 -17.47 5.83
CA THR A 533 24.03 -17.76 6.82
C THR A 533 25.34 -17.03 6.51
N ASN A 534 25.87 -17.20 5.30
CA ASN A 534 27.16 -16.63 4.88
C ASN A 534 27.03 -15.53 3.84
N GLN A 535 25.89 -15.46 3.16
CA GLN A 535 25.56 -14.44 2.16
C GLN A 535 24.04 -14.30 2.08
N PRO A 536 23.52 -13.21 1.51
CA PRO A 536 22.09 -13.09 1.20
C PRO A 536 21.63 -14.25 0.29
N ASP A 537 20.52 -14.90 0.66
CA ASP A 537 19.98 -16.08 -0.05
C ASP A 537 18.47 -15.94 -0.32
N GLN A 538 17.63 -16.14 0.71
CA GLN A 538 16.18 -16.11 0.57
C GLN A 538 15.64 -14.70 0.77
N LEU A 539 15.09 -14.08 -0.29
CA LEU A 539 14.44 -12.77 -0.20
C LEU A 539 13.17 -12.84 0.67
N LEU A 540 13.11 -11.99 1.70
CA LEU A 540 11.99 -11.84 2.62
C LEU A 540 11.13 -10.62 2.29
N TYR A 541 11.78 -9.51 1.93
CA TYR A 541 11.11 -8.23 1.69
C TYR A 541 11.80 -7.45 0.58
N GLU A 542 11.02 -6.71 -0.20
CA GLU A 542 11.52 -5.75 -1.20
C GLU A 542 10.58 -4.54 -1.27
N LYS A 543 11.14 -3.33 -1.16
CA LYS A 543 10.42 -2.05 -1.40
C LYS A 543 11.18 -1.20 -2.39
N LYS A 544 10.55 -0.87 -3.52
CA LYS A 544 11.13 0.01 -4.55
C LYS A 544 10.76 1.47 -4.27
N LEU A 545 11.77 2.33 -4.22
CA LEU A 545 11.65 3.77 -4.01
C LEU A 545 12.41 4.53 -5.11
N GLN A 546 11.93 5.70 -5.50
CA GLN A 546 12.66 6.57 -6.43
C GLN A 546 13.82 7.25 -5.69
N ILE A 547 14.96 7.47 -6.36
CA ILE A 547 16.12 8.14 -5.73
C ILE A 547 15.74 9.54 -5.24
N LYS A 548 14.84 10.24 -5.94
CA LYS A 548 14.33 11.57 -5.54
C LYS A 548 13.58 11.60 -4.20
N ALA A 549 13.20 10.43 -3.66
CA ALA A 549 12.57 10.34 -2.35
C ALA A 549 13.57 10.41 -1.19
N PHE A 550 14.88 10.38 -1.46
CA PHE A 550 15.93 10.42 -0.46
C PHE A 550 16.60 11.79 -0.41
N VAL A 551 16.95 12.24 0.79
CA VAL A 551 17.76 13.44 1.05
C VAL A 551 19.18 13.02 1.37
N ASP A 552 20.18 13.68 0.80
CA ASP A 552 21.59 13.35 1.04
C ASP A 552 22.11 13.88 2.38
N SER A 553 23.15 13.24 2.91
CA SER A 553 23.85 13.59 4.16
C SER A 553 22.98 13.57 5.43
N VAL A 554 21.85 12.87 5.40
CA VAL A 554 20.96 12.66 6.54
C VAL A 554 20.48 11.21 6.62
N TYR A 555 19.96 10.83 7.79
CA TYR A 555 19.22 9.59 7.93
C TYR A 555 17.88 9.70 7.22
N ASN A 556 17.64 8.74 6.32
CA ASN A 556 16.38 8.57 5.63
C ASN A 556 15.68 7.36 6.24
N PHE A 557 14.48 7.56 6.76
CA PHE A 557 13.66 6.46 7.25
C PHE A 557 12.80 5.91 6.10
N VAL A 558 12.91 4.61 5.88
CA VAL A 558 12.03 3.85 5.00
C VAL A 558 11.20 2.92 5.87
N ASP A 559 9.92 3.24 5.98
CA ASP A 559 8.91 2.39 6.58
C ASP A 559 8.66 1.15 5.70
N PHE A 560 8.28 0.04 6.31
CA PHE A 560 7.83 -1.13 5.54
C PHE A 560 6.32 -1.17 5.44
N ASP A 561 5.85 -1.78 4.35
CA ASP A 561 4.41 -1.89 4.07
C ASP A 561 3.74 -2.98 4.93
N SER A 562 4.55 -3.86 5.53
CA SER A 562 4.16 -4.91 6.47
C SER A 562 5.27 -5.15 7.49
N VAL A 563 4.91 -5.63 8.67
CA VAL A 563 5.88 -6.12 9.66
C VAL A 563 6.54 -7.39 9.14
N ILE A 564 7.88 -7.47 9.24
CA ILE A 564 8.66 -8.63 8.80
C ILE A 564 9.11 -9.41 10.03
N ASN A 565 8.53 -10.58 10.25
CA ASN A 565 8.95 -11.52 11.29
C ASN A 565 10.24 -12.22 10.88
N VAL A 566 11.25 -12.15 11.76
CA VAL A 566 12.56 -12.79 11.55
C VAL A 566 12.93 -13.68 12.73
N THR A 567 13.36 -14.90 12.45
CA THR A 567 13.71 -15.91 13.46
C THR A 567 15.18 -16.34 13.39
N SER A 568 15.92 -15.81 12.42
CA SER A 568 17.35 -16.10 12.19
C SER A 568 18.06 -14.90 11.57
N ASP A 569 19.38 -14.99 11.47
CA ASP A 569 20.24 -13.95 10.89
C ASP A 569 19.74 -13.46 9.53
N ILE A 570 19.80 -12.16 9.33
CA ILE A 570 19.36 -11.52 8.10
C ILE A 570 20.47 -10.72 7.44
N TYR A 571 20.24 -10.41 6.17
CA TYR A 571 20.93 -9.37 5.46
C TYR A 571 19.93 -8.28 5.10
N LEU A 572 20.24 -7.03 5.45
CA LEU A 572 19.48 -5.86 5.05
C LEU A 572 20.32 -5.07 4.04
N GLY A 573 19.71 -4.64 2.95
CA GLY A 573 20.48 -4.04 1.88
C GLY A 573 19.64 -3.29 0.86
N TYR A 574 20.28 -2.93 -0.24
CA TYR A 574 19.64 -2.23 -1.33
C TYR A 574 20.19 -2.64 -2.69
N GLU A 575 19.32 -2.60 -3.70
CA GLU A 575 19.65 -2.76 -5.13
C GLU A 575 19.60 -1.41 -5.82
N ILE A 576 20.62 -1.12 -6.63
CA ILE A 576 20.71 0.05 -7.49
C ILE A 576 20.63 -0.34 -8.96
N SER A 577 20.01 0.51 -9.78
CA SER A 577 19.85 0.29 -11.22
C SER A 577 20.83 1.14 -12.01
N TYR A 578 21.52 0.55 -12.98
CA TYR A 578 22.39 1.28 -13.91
C TYR A 578 21.67 1.54 -15.24
N ASN A 579 21.56 2.80 -15.64
CA ASN A 579 21.10 3.16 -16.98
C ASN A 579 22.19 2.83 -18.02
N PRO A 580 21.81 2.45 -19.26
CA PRO A 580 22.77 2.14 -20.31
C PRO A 580 23.70 3.33 -20.59
N GLY A 581 25.00 3.19 -20.31
CA GLY A 581 26.01 4.23 -20.50
C GLY A 581 26.24 5.10 -19.27
N PHE A 582 26.59 4.46 -18.14
CA PHE A 582 26.94 5.09 -16.86
C PHE A 582 27.52 6.50 -17.05
N SER A 583 26.68 7.47 -16.72
CA SER A 583 27.02 8.88 -16.66
C SER A 583 26.98 9.23 -15.18
N ALA A 584 27.91 10.07 -14.71
CA ALA A 584 27.96 10.54 -13.33
C ALA A 584 26.69 11.30 -12.87
N SER A 585 25.64 11.36 -13.70
CA SER A 585 24.36 12.03 -13.45
C SER A 585 23.44 11.34 -12.44
N THR A 586 23.54 10.02 -12.26
CA THR A 586 22.72 9.28 -11.28
C THR A 586 23.64 8.61 -10.27
N GLN A 587 23.40 8.86 -8.98
CA GLN A 587 24.19 8.35 -7.87
C GLN A 587 23.29 8.04 -6.69
N PHE A 588 23.45 6.83 -6.14
CA PHE A 588 22.92 6.45 -4.85
C PHE A 588 24.01 5.73 -4.08
N ALA A 589 24.21 6.11 -2.82
CA ALA A 589 25.18 5.50 -1.92
C ALA A 589 24.78 5.72 -0.47
N VAL A 590 25.13 4.78 0.40
CA VAL A 590 24.97 4.88 1.87
C VAL A 590 26.35 5.03 2.50
N PHE A 591 26.47 5.79 3.59
CA PHE A 591 27.70 5.86 4.37
C PHE A 591 28.11 4.48 4.91
N HIS A 592 29.38 4.30 5.21
CA HIS A 592 29.91 3.09 5.85
C HIS A 592 30.90 3.46 6.95
N ALA A 593 31.23 2.52 7.84
CA ALA A 593 32.26 2.74 8.85
C ALA A 593 33.64 2.96 8.19
N GLU A 594 34.52 3.69 8.87
CA GLU A 594 35.95 3.73 8.52
C GLU A 594 36.54 2.32 8.36
N ASP A 595 37.57 2.17 7.51
CA ASP A 595 38.21 0.87 7.30
C ASP A 595 38.86 0.36 8.60
N ARG A 596 38.43 -0.82 9.03
CA ARG A 596 38.95 -1.49 10.23
C ARG A 596 40.26 -2.25 9.97
N GLY A 597 40.74 -2.24 8.73
CA GLY A 597 41.98 -2.85 8.29
C GLY A 597 41.92 -4.38 8.18
N VAL A 598 43.05 -4.98 7.80
CA VAL A 598 43.16 -6.41 7.52
C VAL A 598 42.83 -7.25 8.77
N GLY A 599 41.84 -8.14 8.64
CA GLY A 599 41.35 -8.97 9.74
C GLY A 599 40.41 -8.23 10.71
N GLY A 600 40.08 -6.97 10.43
CA GLY A 600 39.03 -6.22 11.11
C GLY A 600 37.65 -6.82 10.80
N ALA A 601 36.67 -6.55 11.67
CA ALA A 601 35.31 -7.05 11.51
C ALA A 601 34.64 -6.49 10.25
N ASN A 602 34.10 -7.38 9.41
CA ASN A 602 33.35 -7.02 8.23
C ASN A 602 31.93 -7.62 8.31
N THR A 603 30.94 -6.81 7.95
CA THR A 603 29.54 -7.22 7.83
C THR A 603 28.89 -6.75 6.53
N ALA A 604 29.64 -6.00 5.71
CA ALA A 604 29.23 -5.50 4.42
C ALA A 604 29.57 -6.47 3.29
N MET A 605 28.62 -6.65 2.37
CA MET A 605 28.76 -7.45 1.16
C MET A 605 28.23 -6.68 -0.06
N ALA A 606 28.77 -6.97 -1.24
CA ALA A 606 28.27 -6.46 -2.51
C ALA A 606 28.03 -7.59 -3.52
N PHE A 607 27.08 -7.37 -4.40
CA PHE A 607 26.71 -8.28 -5.48
C PHE A 607 27.07 -7.65 -6.83
N ASP A 608 27.92 -8.31 -7.61
CA ASP A 608 28.35 -7.84 -8.95
C ASP A 608 27.32 -8.12 -10.06
N GLY A 609 26.23 -8.81 -9.74
CA GLY A 609 25.27 -9.34 -10.70
C GLY A 609 25.33 -10.86 -10.87
N SER A 610 26.36 -11.51 -10.33
CA SER A 610 26.59 -12.95 -10.38
C SER A 610 26.85 -13.56 -9.01
N ASN A 611 27.74 -12.96 -8.20
CA ASN A 611 28.13 -13.49 -6.89
C ASN A 611 28.11 -12.41 -5.81
N TRP A 612 27.88 -12.84 -4.57
CA TRP A 612 28.09 -12.02 -3.39
C TRP A 612 29.55 -12.12 -2.96
N PHE A 613 30.13 -10.97 -2.64
CA PHE A 613 31.47 -10.84 -2.10
C PHE A 613 31.44 -10.02 -0.83
N GLU A 614 32.22 -10.42 0.17
CA GLU A 614 32.52 -9.55 1.29
C GLU A 614 33.41 -8.38 0.80
N PHE A 615 33.25 -7.20 1.40
CA PHE A 615 34.02 -6.01 1.00
C PHE A 615 35.56 -6.21 1.00
N PRO A 616 36.17 -6.93 1.97
CA PRO A 616 37.60 -7.22 1.97
C PRO A 616 38.07 -8.06 0.77
N ASP A 617 37.18 -8.88 0.20
CA ASP A 617 37.49 -9.80 -0.89
C ASP A 617 37.34 -9.15 -2.28
N ILE A 618 36.82 -7.93 -2.35
CA ILE A 618 36.69 -7.16 -3.59
C ILE A 618 37.97 -6.32 -3.77
N PRO A 619 38.84 -6.61 -4.76
CA PRO A 619 40.16 -5.98 -4.88
C PRO A 619 40.13 -4.45 -4.98
N GLU A 620 39.10 -3.89 -5.61
CA GLU A 620 38.90 -2.45 -5.80
C GLU A 620 38.36 -1.74 -4.55
N ILE A 621 37.91 -2.50 -3.54
CA ILE A 621 37.39 -2.02 -2.26
C ILE A 621 38.39 -2.37 -1.15
N ALA A 622 38.61 -3.66 -0.90
CA ALA A 622 39.64 -4.22 -0.01
C ALA A 622 39.67 -3.62 1.41
N ILE A 623 38.50 -3.30 1.98
CA ILE A 623 38.34 -2.80 3.34
C ILE A 623 37.42 -3.70 4.17
N SER A 624 37.62 -3.72 5.49
CA SER A 624 36.68 -4.33 6.44
C SER A 624 35.79 -3.24 7.01
N THR A 625 34.48 -3.32 6.75
CA THR A 625 33.54 -2.26 7.13
C THR A 625 32.12 -2.80 7.43
N SER A 626 31.22 -1.88 7.77
CA SER A 626 29.78 -2.07 7.92
C SER A 626 29.06 -0.91 7.23
N LEU A 627 27.96 -1.20 6.53
CA LEU A 627 27.10 -0.17 5.93
C LEU A 627 26.26 0.50 7.03
N ASP A 628 26.04 1.82 6.93
CA ASP A 628 25.19 2.59 7.86
C ASP A 628 23.70 2.42 7.51
N LEU A 629 23.27 1.15 7.57
CA LEU A 629 21.90 0.68 7.51
C LEU A 629 21.48 0.28 8.92
N GLN A 630 20.30 0.70 9.34
CA GLN A 630 19.81 0.42 10.69
C GLN A 630 18.37 -0.09 10.63
N PRO A 631 18.13 -1.42 10.65
CA PRO A 631 16.77 -1.92 10.78
C PRO A 631 16.17 -1.47 12.11
N VAL A 632 14.89 -1.11 12.07
CA VAL A 632 14.11 -0.92 13.29
C VAL A 632 13.62 -2.28 13.73
N ILE A 633 14.25 -2.83 14.76
CA ILE A 633 13.97 -4.15 15.33
C ILE A 633 13.15 -3.96 16.60
N CYS A 634 11.99 -4.62 16.64
CA CYS A 634 11.11 -4.66 17.79
C CYS A 634 11.06 -6.09 18.35
N GLY A 635 10.78 -6.24 19.65
CA GLY A 635 10.42 -7.54 20.23
C GLY A 635 9.01 -7.96 19.83
N GLU A 636 8.19 -8.37 20.79
CA GLU A 636 6.82 -8.83 20.50
C GLU A 636 5.92 -7.64 20.20
N ILE A 637 5.40 -7.56 18.98
CA ILE A 637 4.37 -6.58 18.62
C ILE A 637 3.03 -7.23 18.90
N PRO A 638 2.19 -6.68 19.81
CA PRO A 638 0.90 -7.27 20.12
C PRO A 638 0.10 -7.40 18.82
N SER A 639 -0.38 -8.60 18.55
CA SER A 639 -1.23 -8.90 17.40
C SER A 639 -2.60 -8.29 17.63
N LEU A 640 -2.70 -6.97 17.51
CA LEU A 640 -3.95 -6.22 17.69
C LEU A 640 -4.93 -6.46 16.50
N GLY A 641 -4.99 -7.64 15.90
CA GLY A 641 -6.01 -7.99 14.90
C GLY A 641 -5.49 -8.44 13.53
N VAL A 642 -4.18 -8.55 13.34
CA VAL A 642 -3.57 -9.29 12.23
C VAL A 642 -2.81 -10.48 12.80
N GLU A 643 -3.49 -11.61 12.96
CA GLU A 643 -2.78 -12.89 12.95
C GLU A 643 -2.26 -13.08 11.52
N LEU A 644 -0.95 -12.91 11.32
CA LEU A 644 -0.30 -13.43 10.13
C LEU A 644 -0.27 -14.96 10.30
N PRO A 645 -0.88 -15.74 9.41
CA PRO A 645 -0.77 -17.19 9.52
C PRO A 645 0.68 -17.62 9.37
N GLU A 646 1.11 -18.56 10.20
CA GLU A 646 2.40 -19.24 10.09
C GLU A 646 2.59 -19.77 8.65
N ARG A 647 3.72 -19.45 8.02
CA ARG A 647 4.11 -20.04 6.74
C ARG A 647 4.51 -21.50 6.98
N GLU A 648 3.73 -22.46 6.50
CA GLU A 648 4.19 -23.84 6.36
C GLU A 648 5.43 -23.88 5.43
N ASN A 649 6.58 -24.20 6.00
CA ASN A 649 7.82 -24.51 5.31
C ASN A 649 7.76 -25.96 4.82
N ASP A 650 7.50 -26.21 3.53
CA ASP A 650 7.87 -27.48 2.88
C ASP A 650 7.85 -27.32 1.35
N LEU A 651 9.00 -27.02 0.72
CA LEU A 651 9.12 -27.13 -0.74
C LEU A 651 9.70 -28.51 -1.11
N ASN A 652 8.93 -29.25 -1.90
CA ASN A 652 9.18 -30.63 -2.31
C ASN A 652 10.06 -30.76 -3.58
N ILE A 653 10.55 -29.68 -4.21
CA ILE A 653 11.37 -29.78 -5.44
C ILE A 653 12.66 -28.97 -5.36
N VAL A 654 13.78 -29.62 -5.69
CA VAL A 654 15.12 -29.01 -5.74
C VAL A 654 15.59 -28.90 -7.19
N VAL A 655 16.09 -27.74 -7.62
CA VAL A 655 16.57 -27.52 -9.00
C VAL A 655 17.94 -26.90 -9.05
N TYR A 656 18.81 -27.49 -9.86
CA TYR A 656 20.21 -27.09 -10.00
C TYR A 656 20.75 -27.46 -11.40
N PRO A 657 21.71 -26.71 -11.94
CA PRO A 657 22.12 -25.39 -11.47
C PRO A 657 20.99 -24.38 -11.69
N ASN A 658 20.77 -23.51 -10.71
CA ASN A 658 19.79 -22.42 -10.77
C ASN A 658 20.38 -21.17 -10.10
N PRO A 659 20.95 -20.24 -10.89
CA PRO A 659 20.86 -20.16 -12.34
C PRO A 659 21.62 -21.27 -13.10
N GLY A 660 21.11 -21.70 -14.25
CA GLY A 660 21.73 -22.72 -15.11
C GLY A 660 22.02 -22.23 -16.53
N SER A 661 22.94 -22.89 -17.25
CA SER A 661 23.40 -22.43 -18.59
C SER A 661 22.58 -22.96 -19.76
N GLY A 662 21.37 -23.43 -19.50
CA GLY A 662 20.49 -24.08 -20.46
C GLY A 662 20.18 -25.52 -20.11
N LEU A 663 21.11 -26.31 -19.58
CA LEU A 663 20.79 -27.64 -19.04
C LEU A 663 20.53 -27.52 -17.53
N VAL A 664 19.32 -27.86 -17.10
CA VAL A 664 18.92 -27.79 -15.69
C VAL A 664 18.37 -29.12 -15.21
N THR A 665 18.77 -29.51 -14.02
CA THR A 665 18.38 -30.76 -13.38
C THR A 665 17.41 -30.46 -12.24
N PHE A 666 16.29 -31.16 -12.18
CA PHE A 666 15.39 -31.09 -11.03
C PHE A 666 15.20 -32.44 -10.35
N ILE A 667 15.06 -32.39 -9.02
CA ILE A 667 14.76 -33.52 -8.14
C ILE A 667 13.36 -33.27 -7.56
N PRO A 668 12.32 -33.92 -8.10
CA PRO A 668 10.96 -33.78 -7.61
C PRO A 668 10.75 -34.70 -6.39
N ASN A 669 11.21 -34.26 -5.21
CA ASN A 669 10.98 -34.98 -3.96
C ASN A 669 9.47 -35.05 -3.68
N GLY A 670 8.96 -36.22 -3.30
CA GLY A 670 7.53 -36.40 -3.06
C GLY A 670 6.64 -36.56 -4.31
N PHE A 671 7.20 -36.78 -5.50
CA PHE A 671 6.49 -37.31 -6.67
C PHE A 671 6.70 -38.85 -6.77
N ILE A 672 5.73 -39.59 -7.32
CA ILE A 672 5.76 -41.06 -7.41
C ILE A 672 6.27 -41.55 -8.79
N PHE A 673 6.68 -42.80 -8.90
CA PHE A 673 7.13 -43.36 -10.18
C PHE A 673 6.01 -43.38 -11.23
N GLY A 674 6.31 -42.93 -12.45
CA GLY A 674 5.40 -42.86 -13.59
C GLY A 674 5.57 -41.58 -14.40
N THR A 675 4.68 -41.35 -15.36
CA THR A 675 4.71 -40.15 -16.19
C THR A 675 4.46 -38.88 -15.37
N ILE A 676 5.32 -37.88 -15.49
CA ILE A 676 5.17 -36.52 -14.95
C ILE A 676 5.17 -35.54 -16.11
N ARG A 677 4.39 -34.47 -16.00
CA ARG A 677 4.35 -33.41 -16.99
C ARG A 677 5.19 -32.23 -16.51
N VAL A 678 5.99 -31.67 -17.39
CA VAL A 678 6.96 -30.62 -17.09
C VAL A 678 6.75 -29.48 -18.06
N GLN A 679 6.36 -28.33 -17.51
CA GLN A 679 6.06 -27.13 -18.27
C GLN A 679 7.02 -26.01 -17.89
N VAL A 680 7.61 -25.38 -18.89
CA VAL A 680 8.53 -24.25 -18.70
C VAL A 680 7.82 -23.00 -19.13
N TYR A 681 7.76 -22.01 -18.25
CA TYR A 681 7.08 -20.75 -18.47
C TYR A 681 8.07 -19.61 -18.58
N HIS A 682 7.76 -18.67 -19.47
CA HIS A 682 8.33 -17.33 -19.41
C HIS A 682 7.74 -16.57 -18.20
N PRO A 683 8.44 -15.59 -17.60
CA PRO A 683 7.93 -14.82 -16.46
C PRO A 683 6.67 -14.00 -16.75
N ALA A 684 6.38 -13.82 -18.04
CA ALA A 684 5.14 -13.18 -18.48
C ALA A 684 3.91 -14.11 -18.38
N GLY A 685 4.11 -15.44 -18.27
CA GLY A 685 3.04 -16.43 -18.08
C GLY A 685 2.86 -17.45 -19.21
N TYR A 686 3.59 -17.35 -20.31
CA TYR A 686 3.43 -18.22 -21.49
C TYR A 686 4.33 -19.45 -21.44
N VAL A 687 3.78 -20.58 -21.88
CA VAL A 687 4.47 -21.88 -21.91
C VAL A 687 5.45 -21.90 -23.08
N LEU A 688 6.73 -22.09 -22.77
CA LEU A 688 7.86 -22.20 -23.69
C LEU A 688 8.17 -23.65 -24.07
N GLN A 689 7.98 -24.58 -23.13
CA GLN A 689 8.11 -26.04 -23.36
C GLN A 689 7.05 -26.77 -22.53
N ASP A 690 6.54 -27.87 -23.06
CA ASP A 690 5.53 -28.73 -22.43
C ASP A 690 5.84 -30.18 -22.78
N LEU A 691 6.28 -30.96 -21.79
CA LEU A 691 6.86 -32.28 -21.98
C LEU A 691 6.25 -33.29 -21.00
N ASP A 692 5.88 -34.47 -21.49
CA ASP A 692 5.60 -35.63 -20.64
C ASP A 692 6.87 -36.48 -20.51
N LEU A 693 7.36 -36.65 -19.28
CA LEU A 693 8.59 -37.37 -18.96
C LEU A 693 8.29 -38.56 -18.05
N GLU A 694 8.89 -39.72 -18.32
CA GLU A 694 8.79 -40.89 -17.43
C GLU A 694 9.74 -40.73 -16.23
N PHE A 695 9.18 -40.60 -15.02
CA PHE A 695 9.94 -40.50 -13.79
C PHE A 695 10.06 -41.87 -13.12
N SER A 696 11.28 -42.41 -13.07
CA SER A 696 11.58 -43.70 -12.43
C SER A 696 12.37 -43.54 -11.12
N GLY A 697 12.44 -42.32 -10.59
CA GLY A 697 13.20 -41.96 -9.39
C GLY A 697 14.51 -41.25 -9.71
N GLY A 698 14.89 -40.31 -8.84
CA GLY A 698 16.14 -39.56 -8.94
C GLY A 698 15.98 -38.20 -9.60
N ARG A 699 16.94 -37.82 -10.45
CA ARG A 699 17.03 -36.50 -11.07
C ARG A 699 16.52 -36.52 -12.51
N ILE A 700 15.89 -35.44 -12.95
CA ILE A 700 15.43 -35.27 -14.33
C ILE A 700 16.16 -34.07 -14.93
N ASP A 701 16.74 -34.28 -16.10
CA ASP A 701 17.46 -33.24 -16.85
C ASP A 701 16.54 -32.64 -17.91
N LEU A 702 16.52 -31.32 -17.97
CA LEU A 702 15.70 -30.54 -18.90
C LEU A 702 16.57 -29.57 -19.69
N ASP A 703 16.37 -29.61 -21.01
CA ASP A 703 17.12 -28.83 -21.96
C ASP A 703 16.40 -27.52 -22.32
N LEU A 704 16.85 -26.46 -21.68
CA LEU A 704 16.47 -25.07 -21.88
C LEU A 704 17.53 -24.29 -22.69
N THR A 705 18.47 -24.97 -23.35
CA THR A 705 19.48 -24.34 -24.22
C THR A 705 18.89 -23.66 -25.46
N GLY A 706 17.58 -23.76 -25.69
CA GLY A 706 16.83 -22.97 -26.68
C GLY A 706 16.35 -21.61 -26.15
N LEU A 707 16.36 -21.39 -24.84
CA LEU A 707 15.82 -20.19 -24.17
C LEU A 707 16.91 -19.13 -23.94
N THR A 708 16.56 -17.86 -24.10
CA THR A 708 17.47 -16.72 -23.89
C THR A 708 17.87 -16.57 -22.42
N THR A 709 18.89 -15.76 -22.11
CA THR A 709 19.20 -15.41 -20.72
C THR A 709 18.00 -14.72 -20.09
N GLY A 710 17.54 -15.19 -18.94
CA GLY A 710 16.32 -14.70 -18.31
C GLY A 710 15.83 -15.57 -17.17
N LEU A 711 14.76 -15.12 -16.54
CA LEU A 711 14.04 -15.93 -15.57
C LEU A 711 13.02 -16.80 -16.28
N TYR A 712 12.78 -18.00 -15.77
CA TYR A 712 11.78 -18.95 -16.23
C TYR A 712 11.15 -19.63 -15.01
N PHE A 713 9.97 -20.21 -15.17
CA PHE A 713 9.36 -21.03 -14.13
C PHE A 713 9.18 -22.45 -14.66
N ILE A 714 9.62 -23.44 -13.90
CA ILE A 714 9.35 -24.84 -14.23
C ILE A 714 8.20 -25.29 -13.33
N ARG A 715 7.16 -25.81 -13.93
CA ARG A 715 6.06 -26.48 -13.24
C ARG A 715 6.17 -27.96 -13.51
N ILE A 716 6.14 -28.76 -12.45
CA ILE A 716 6.11 -30.21 -12.54
C ILE A 716 4.76 -30.66 -12.00
N SER A 717 4.04 -31.47 -12.77
CA SER A 717 2.73 -32.01 -12.39
C SER A 717 2.66 -33.52 -12.56
N GLN A 718 2.00 -34.18 -11.60
CA GLN A 718 1.69 -35.61 -11.65
C GLN A 718 0.34 -35.85 -10.97
N GLY A 719 -0.70 -35.96 -11.79
CA GLY A 719 -2.07 -36.22 -11.33
C GLY A 719 -2.71 -35.03 -10.63
N ALA A 720 -2.51 -34.95 -9.31
CA ALA A 720 -3.14 -33.99 -8.39
C ALA A 720 -2.09 -33.08 -7.71
N LYS A 721 -0.82 -33.47 -7.81
CA LYS A 721 0.31 -32.74 -7.23
C LYS A 721 1.00 -31.90 -8.29
N ASN A 722 1.20 -30.62 -7.98
CA ASN A 722 1.95 -29.70 -8.82
C ASN A 722 2.70 -28.66 -8.00
N GLU A 723 3.92 -28.46 -8.45
CA GLU A 723 4.92 -27.66 -7.76
C GLU A 723 5.56 -26.77 -8.82
N THR A 724 5.67 -25.48 -8.50
CA THR A 724 6.26 -24.50 -9.40
C THR A 724 7.49 -23.92 -8.74
N LEU A 725 8.57 -23.97 -9.49
CA LEU A 725 9.86 -23.51 -9.06
C LEU A 725 10.42 -22.53 -10.08
N LYS A 726 11.17 -21.56 -9.59
CA LYS A 726 11.80 -20.54 -10.41
C LYS A 726 13.14 -21.07 -10.91
N VAL A 727 13.43 -20.98 -12.21
CA VAL A 727 14.73 -21.29 -12.82
C VAL A 727 15.25 -20.10 -13.58
N SER A 728 16.45 -19.63 -13.27
CA SER A 728 17.14 -18.64 -14.07
C SER A 728 18.04 -19.33 -15.09
N ILE A 729 17.96 -18.93 -16.36
CA ILE A 729 18.91 -19.35 -17.41
C ILE A 729 19.88 -18.20 -17.69
N ILE A 730 21.18 -18.48 -17.62
CA ILE A 730 22.25 -17.52 -17.87
C ILE A 730 23.21 -18.15 -18.87
N ARG A 731 23.27 -17.61 -20.09
CA ARG A 731 24.20 -18.02 -21.14
C ARG A 731 25.46 -17.17 -21.20
#